data_AF-A0A968DAA7-F1
#
_entry.id   AF-A0A968DAA7-F1
#
_cell.length_a   1.000
_cell.length_b   1.000
_cell.length_c   1.000
_cell.angle_alpha   90.00
_cell.angle_beta   90.00
_cell.angle_gamma   90.00
#
_symmetry.space_group_name_H-M   'P 1'
#
loop_
_entity.id
_entity.type
_entity.pdbx_description
1 polymer ?
#
loop_
_entity_poly.entity_id
_entity_poly.type
_entity_poly.pdbx_seq_one_letter_code
_entity_poly.pdbx_strand_id
1 'polypeptide(L)'
;MLQRTLTFSFLMLWSSATLFAQVTGLSDWDIYLDPGHSQTENMGIFGYSEAEKNLRVGLHLRDLLLTKTDIDTVYNSRFTDTESVSLTQRTDEANRLGAAWFHSIHSDAGPPQLNSTLLLWGQLQNGLEKTPNGGKALSDIMVDILSEAMRTDSRGSIGDCSFYGCTFTGPYLHVNRNSAMPSELSEAGFHTSPLQNPRNMNEEWKRLEAYAFFWSILEFHEIERPPVGIATGFIYDVEKERSVNGAHVKINGNEYITDTYESLFHQYSTDPEQLQNGFYFIEGLPNDTLEMIVEADGFYSDTGKVVIVDTFFTFIDIDLISSVPPVVVATIPENDKTLVPIWQDMKIDFSRRMNRTASDTVISIEPEVNFTTLWSNGNRTLIIKADTLMNLTEYTVTINGSALDLFDHSLDGNADGVGGDDFSFRFTTQPVDIMPPVVSSVYPPENATGIENPPIINFLFDERLDDDSISQNSIILERTGQPAVSGTLKHYVVNDNSLLSFFPAEVLETAAEYTIRLQPGLADQFGNAIQTEQMVHFTTDNLSYEMLSIDNFETNVTDNWWAPQQSGSTGGIISEQTSRGTNSEFVNLVSNSNQSMQLNYGWDTSAGSWLIRDFLSGGVPRSVTFDNTSSLQMYIFGDGSHNKIRFALDDRVPTAAASNHEVSIWYTIDWVGWRLITWDLSNDPVGSWIGDGRLDGTLRIDSIQLTYQAGAAEIGTLYFDDLRLVRALPTSVSERTENLIPTDFTLFQNFPNPFNPTTTIRFTVANKAQPVKLVIYDMLGRVVRILTDDIMDVGEHSVRWDGKSQNGIRVASGTYIYKLEAEKFIDAKKMIMLK
;
A
#
# COMPACT_ATOMS: atom_id res chain seq x y z
N MET A 1 -22.63 -27.09 50.56
CA MET A 1 -22.05 -28.43 50.81
C MET A 1 -22.96 -29.47 50.18
N LEU A 2 -22.68 -29.87 48.94
CA LEU A 2 -23.24 -31.09 48.36
C LEU A 2 -22.17 -31.65 47.41
N GLN A 3 -21.56 -32.77 47.81
CA GLN A 3 -20.63 -33.56 47.01
C GLN A 3 -21.39 -34.13 45.81
N ARG A 4 -20.89 -33.89 44.60
CA ARG A 4 -21.23 -34.68 43.42
C ARG A 4 -20.11 -35.69 43.17
N THR A 5 -20.48 -36.95 43.33
CA THR A 5 -19.72 -38.16 43.04
C THR A 5 -19.45 -38.23 41.53
N LEU A 6 -18.18 -38.28 41.13
CA LEU A 6 -17.79 -38.67 39.77
C LEU A 6 -17.85 -40.20 39.65
N THR A 7 -18.74 -40.70 38.79
CA THR A 7 -18.72 -42.08 38.29
C THR A 7 -17.84 -42.10 37.04
N PHE A 8 -16.67 -42.75 37.14
CA PHE A 8 -15.86 -43.10 35.97
C PHE A 8 -16.47 -44.32 35.30
N SER A 9 -17.05 -44.14 34.12
CA SER A 9 -17.36 -45.25 33.20
C SER A 9 -16.10 -45.58 32.42
N PHE A 10 -15.50 -46.74 32.71
CA PHE A 10 -14.38 -47.28 31.95
C PHE A 10 -14.94 -47.87 30.65
N LEU A 11 -14.91 -47.08 29.56
CA LEU A 11 -15.18 -47.60 28.22
C LEU A 11 -13.89 -48.26 27.72
N MET A 12 -13.88 -49.59 27.68
CA MET A 12 -12.77 -50.39 27.19
C MET A 12 -12.77 -50.31 25.66
N LEU A 13 -12.08 -49.32 25.10
CA LEU A 13 -11.79 -49.23 23.67
C LEU A 13 -10.83 -50.37 23.30
N TRP A 14 -11.34 -51.37 22.58
CA TRP A 14 -10.49 -52.33 21.87
C TRP A 14 -9.92 -51.61 20.64
N SER A 15 -8.72 -51.04 20.77
CA SER A 15 -7.92 -50.67 19.60
C SER A 15 -7.42 -51.96 18.95
N SER A 16 -7.99 -52.32 17.80
CA SER A 16 -7.36 -53.27 16.89
C SER A 16 -6.09 -52.62 16.33
N ALA A 17 -4.99 -52.69 17.07
CA ALA A 17 -3.68 -52.33 16.56
C ALA A 17 -3.33 -53.32 15.45
N THR A 18 -3.42 -52.88 14.20
CA THR A 18 -2.71 -53.51 13.10
C THR A 18 -1.22 -53.45 13.45
N LEU A 19 -0.63 -54.62 13.72
CA LEU A 19 0.81 -54.75 13.87
C LEU A 19 1.44 -54.36 12.53
N PHE A 20 2.01 -53.15 12.45
CA PHE A 20 2.91 -52.80 11.37
C PHE A 20 4.05 -53.84 11.34
N ALA A 21 4.25 -54.48 10.20
CA ALA A 21 5.45 -55.27 9.99
C ALA A 21 6.65 -54.32 9.97
N GLN A 22 7.69 -54.63 10.73
CA GLN A 22 8.93 -53.84 10.76
C GLN A 22 9.56 -53.84 9.36
N VAL A 23 9.91 -52.66 8.85
CA VAL A 23 10.66 -52.49 7.60
C VAL A 23 12.10 -52.91 7.83
N THR A 24 12.66 -53.76 6.97
CA THR A 24 14.04 -54.27 7.11
C THR A 24 14.95 -53.75 6.02
N GLY A 25 16.24 -53.57 6.32
CA GLY A 25 17.27 -53.14 5.35
C GLY A 25 18.16 -51.98 5.82
N LEU A 26 17.96 -51.49 7.04
CA LEU A 26 18.70 -50.36 7.62
C LEU A 26 19.55 -50.72 8.86
N SER A 27 19.62 -52.00 9.24
CA SER A 27 20.26 -52.45 10.50
C SER A 27 21.73 -52.09 10.67
N ASP A 28 22.48 -51.79 9.60
CA ASP A 28 23.88 -51.36 9.65
C ASP A 28 24.09 -49.90 9.18
N TRP A 29 23.01 -49.11 9.07
CA TRP A 29 23.03 -47.75 8.53
C TRP A 29 22.58 -46.73 9.57
N ASP A 30 23.51 -46.29 10.41
CA ASP A 30 23.24 -45.24 11.40
C ASP A 30 23.21 -43.85 10.75
N ILE A 31 22.19 -43.06 11.04
CA ILE A 31 22.05 -41.68 10.52
C ILE A 31 22.20 -40.64 11.62
N TYR A 32 22.89 -39.54 11.29
CA TYR A 32 22.96 -38.34 12.10
C TYR A 32 22.04 -37.26 11.52
N LEU A 33 20.94 -36.99 12.22
CA LEU A 33 20.02 -35.92 11.90
C LEU A 33 20.48 -34.62 12.55
N ASP A 34 20.54 -33.56 11.75
CA ASP A 34 20.95 -32.25 12.18
C ASP A 34 19.81 -31.24 11.99
N PRO A 35 18.91 -31.08 12.99
CA PRO A 35 17.95 -29.98 12.99
C PRO A 35 18.70 -28.64 13.00
N GLY A 36 18.70 -27.97 11.85
CA GLY A 36 19.41 -26.73 11.60
C GLY A 36 19.11 -25.67 12.66
N HIS A 37 20.07 -24.78 12.89
CA HIS A 37 19.97 -23.68 13.87
C HIS A 37 19.77 -24.16 15.32
N SER A 38 19.69 -23.23 16.27
CA SER A 38 19.46 -23.51 17.70
C SER A 38 18.57 -22.44 18.33
N GLN A 39 17.89 -22.78 19.43
CA GLN A 39 17.04 -21.82 20.13
C GLN A 39 16.01 -21.19 19.20
N THR A 40 16.02 -19.86 19.10
CA THR A 40 15.14 -19.08 18.24
C THR A 40 15.94 -18.42 17.11
N GLU A 41 17.06 -19.02 16.70
CA GLU A 41 17.84 -18.55 15.55
C GLU A 41 17.03 -18.65 14.25
N ASN A 42 17.33 -17.73 13.34
CA ASN A 42 16.62 -17.56 12.07
C ASN A 42 15.09 -17.42 12.26
N MET A 43 14.72 -16.33 12.94
CA MET A 43 13.33 -15.98 13.17
C MET A 43 12.60 -15.77 11.84
N GLY A 44 11.47 -16.45 11.69
CA GLY A 44 10.51 -16.14 10.64
C GLY A 44 9.63 -14.96 11.03
N ILE A 45 8.41 -14.99 10.49
CA ILE A 45 7.34 -14.06 10.84
C ILE A 45 6.52 -14.61 12.01
N PHE A 46 5.71 -13.74 12.63
CA PHE A 46 4.81 -14.08 13.75
C PHE A 46 5.47 -14.76 14.96
N GLY A 47 6.78 -14.61 15.13
CA GLY A 47 7.47 -15.09 16.34
C GLY A 47 7.74 -16.59 16.37
N TYR A 48 7.68 -17.30 15.24
CA TYR A 48 8.07 -18.70 15.14
C TYR A 48 9.34 -18.87 14.30
N SER A 49 10.37 -19.49 14.88
CA SER A 49 11.68 -19.62 14.24
C SER A 49 11.82 -20.86 13.37
N GLU A 50 12.72 -20.81 12.40
CA GLU A 50 13.17 -22.00 11.68
C GLU A 50 13.72 -23.07 12.65
N ALA A 51 14.53 -22.65 13.63
CA ALA A 51 15.13 -23.55 14.60
C ALA A 51 14.08 -24.38 15.36
N GLU A 52 12.96 -23.77 15.73
CA GLU A 52 11.86 -24.48 16.36
C GLU A 52 11.25 -25.52 15.42
N LYS A 53 10.93 -25.14 14.18
CA LYS A 53 10.36 -26.04 13.17
C LYS A 53 11.26 -27.25 12.91
N ASN A 54 12.54 -27.01 12.58
CA ASN A 54 13.49 -28.05 12.20
C ASN A 54 13.65 -29.11 13.30
N LEU A 55 13.61 -28.70 14.58
CA LEU A 55 13.72 -29.63 15.70
C LEU A 55 12.62 -30.67 15.69
N ARG A 56 11.36 -30.24 15.57
CA ARG A 56 10.21 -31.16 15.61
C ARG A 56 10.23 -32.08 14.40
N VAL A 57 10.56 -31.57 13.20
CA VAL A 57 10.71 -32.41 12.00
C VAL A 57 11.78 -33.49 12.22
N GLY A 58 12.96 -33.12 12.73
CA GLY A 58 14.02 -34.09 13.01
C GLY A 58 13.68 -35.09 14.11
N LEU A 59 12.90 -34.70 15.12
CA LEU A 59 12.40 -35.61 16.15
C LEU A 59 11.35 -36.59 15.60
N HIS A 60 10.44 -36.14 14.74
CA HIS A 60 9.47 -37.01 14.05
C HIS A 60 10.15 -38.00 13.12
N LEU A 61 11.11 -37.54 12.31
CA LEU A 61 11.87 -38.43 11.43
C LEU A 61 12.63 -39.50 12.23
N ARG A 62 13.24 -39.09 13.34
CA ARG A 62 13.90 -40.01 14.27
C ARG A 62 12.94 -41.08 14.80
N ASP A 63 11.75 -40.67 15.23
CA ASP A 63 10.74 -41.60 15.74
C ASP A 63 10.28 -42.59 14.66
N LEU A 64 9.99 -42.11 13.44
CA LEU A 64 9.61 -42.97 12.31
C LEU A 64 10.69 -44.01 12.02
N LEU A 65 11.95 -43.60 11.92
CA LEU A 65 13.07 -44.49 11.66
C LEU A 65 13.21 -45.57 12.75
N LEU A 66 13.23 -45.18 14.03
CA LEU A 66 13.43 -46.12 15.14
C LEU A 66 12.24 -47.05 15.40
N THR A 67 11.02 -46.60 15.12
CA THR A 67 9.81 -47.37 15.45
C THR A 67 9.28 -48.20 14.29
N LYS A 68 9.56 -47.80 13.04
CA LYS A 68 9.02 -48.47 11.85
C LYS A 68 10.05 -49.36 11.13
N THR A 69 11.34 -49.21 11.42
CA THR A 69 12.42 -49.91 10.70
C THR A 69 13.29 -50.76 11.64
N ASP A 70 14.25 -51.48 11.06
CA ASP A 70 15.30 -52.22 11.76
C ASP A 70 16.58 -51.41 11.97
N ILE A 71 16.56 -50.08 11.74
CA ILE A 71 17.72 -49.21 12.00
C ILE A 71 18.14 -49.27 13.47
N ASP A 72 19.44 -49.46 13.70
CA ASP A 72 19.99 -49.62 15.05
C ASP A 72 20.05 -48.27 15.78
N THR A 73 20.60 -47.23 15.15
CA THR A 73 20.79 -45.92 15.79
C THR A 73 20.42 -44.74 14.91
N VAL A 74 19.68 -43.79 15.50
CA VAL A 74 19.44 -42.46 14.94
C VAL A 74 19.91 -41.41 15.95
N TYR A 75 20.94 -40.66 15.55
CA TYR A 75 21.50 -39.56 16.33
C TYR A 75 20.82 -38.24 15.95
N ASN A 76 20.65 -37.34 16.92
CA ASN A 76 20.26 -35.96 16.67
C ASN A 76 21.29 -35.00 17.25
N SER A 77 21.57 -33.90 16.57
CA SER A 77 22.47 -32.87 17.08
C SER A 77 21.94 -32.13 18.31
N ARG A 78 20.62 -32.09 18.48
CA ARG A 78 19.92 -31.49 19.64
C ARG A 78 18.53 -32.11 19.82
N PHE A 79 18.00 -32.03 21.04
CA PHE A 79 16.71 -32.63 21.42
C PHE A 79 15.72 -31.61 22.00
N THR A 80 16.17 -30.41 22.34
CA THR A 80 15.36 -29.34 22.95
C THR A 80 15.63 -28.00 22.28
N ASP A 81 14.70 -27.06 22.43
CA ASP A 81 14.90 -25.69 21.94
C ASP A 81 16.01 -24.96 22.70
N THR A 82 16.26 -25.31 23.97
CA THR A 82 17.21 -24.56 24.79
C THR A 82 18.68 -24.84 24.45
N GLU A 83 18.95 -25.97 23.78
CA GLU A 83 20.30 -26.38 23.39
C GLU A 83 20.85 -25.50 22.26
N SER A 84 22.11 -25.08 22.41
CA SER A 84 22.85 -24.35 21.40
C SER A 84 24.01 -25.18 20.90
N VAL A 85 24.01 -25.46 19.59
CA VAL A 85 24.97 -26.37 18.96
C VAL A 85 25.56 -25.68 17.72
N SER A 86 26.86 -25.39 17.77
CA SER A 86 27.58 -24.76 16.67
C SER A 86 27.75 -25.70 15.48
N LEU A 87 27.98 -25.13 14.29
CA LEU A 87 28.26 -25.89 13.05
C LEU A 87 29.41 -26.90 13.22
N THR A 88 30.46 -26.54 13.94
CA THR A 88 31.60 -27.44 14.19
C THR A 88 31.25 -28.58 15.14
N GLN A 89 30.49 -28.31 16.20
CA GLN A 89 30.04 -29.36 17.12
C GLN A 89 29.18 -30.41 16.40
N ARG A 90 28.30 -29.97 15.49
CA ARG A 90 27.44 -30.87 14.69
C ARG A 90 28.27 -31.87 13.90
N THR A 91 29.27 -31.39 13.15
CA THR A 91 30.12 -32.26 12.33
C THR A 91 31.11 -33.07 13.16
N ASP A 92 31.72 -32.48 14.20
CA ASP A 92 32.69 -33.18 15.06
C ASP A 92 32.03 -34.34 15.80
N GLU A 93 30.80 -34.16 16.25
CA GLU A 93 30.03 -35.22 16.90
C GLU A 93 29.65 -36.33 15.92
N ALA A 94 29.08 -36.01 14.77
CA ALA A 94 28.75 -37.00 13.74
C ALA A 94 29.99 -37.81 13.32
N ASN A 95 31.12 -37.15 13.11
CA ASN A 95 32.39 -37.78 12.77
C ASN A 95 32.92 -38.69 13.88
N ARG A 96 32.82 -38.24 15.14
CA ARG A 96 33.24 -39.00 16.32
C ARG A 96 32.39 -40.24 16.54
N LEU A 97 31.08 -40.15 16.28
CA LEU A 97 30.14 -41.26 16.39
C LEU A 97 30.29 -42.26 15.23
N GLY A 98 30.88 -41.83 14.10
CA GLY A 98 31.06 -42.68 12.94
C GLY A 98 29.74 -42.95 12.21
N ALA A 99 28.81 -41.99 12.22
CA ALA A 99 27.54 -42.12 11.52
C ALA A 99 27.74 -42.44 10.03
N ALA A 100 26.89 -43.30 9.48
CA ALA A 100 26.93 -43.68 8.08
C ALA A 100 26.43 -42.55 7.17
N TRP A 101 25.59 -41.64 7.70
CA TRP A 101 25.00 -40.54 6.95
C TRP A 101 24.79 -39.28 7.80
N PHE A 102 24.77 -38.10 7.15
CA PHE A 102 24.48 -36.82 7.80
C PHE A 102 23.40 -36.05 7.03
N HIS A 103 22.25 -35.83 7.66
CA HIS A 103 21.13 -35.11 7.06
C HIS A 103 20.82 -33.81 7.82
N SER A 104 21.04 -32.66 7.19
CA SER A 104 20.77 -31.34 7.77
C SER A 104 19.37 -30.85 7.39
N ILE A 105 18.51 -30.59 8.37
CA ILE A 105 17.10 -30.22 8.15
C ILE A 105 16.93 -28.72 8.35
N HIS A 106 16.42 -28.03 7.33
CA HIS A 106 16.26 -26.57 7.26
C HIS A 106 14.93 -26.13 6.61
N SER A 107 14.65 -24.84 6.71
CA SER A 107 13.66 -24.12 5.89
C SER A 107 14.21 -22.76 5.51
N ASP A 108 13.91 -22.28 4.30
CA ASP A 108 14.59 -21.12 3.73
C ASP A 108 13.90 -19.80 4.12
N ALA A 109 14.53 -18.67 3.77
CA ALA A 109 14.01 -17.34 3.96
C ALA A 109 14.04 -16.54 2.64
N GLY A 110 13.04 -15.68 2.46
CA GLY A 110 12.92 -14.82 1.29
C GLY A 110 11.71 -13.88 1.36
N PRO A 111 11.44 -13.15 0.27
CA PRO A 111 10.26 -12.30 0.15
C PRO A 111 8.95 -13.07 0.45
N PRO A 112 7.91 -12.42 1.00
CA PRO A 112 6.69 -13.08 1.47
C PRO A 112 5.97 -13.96 0.43
N GLN A 113 6.10 -13.63 -0.85
CA GLN A 113 5.43 -14.30 -1.97
C GLN A 113 6.18 -15.54 -2.47
N LEU A 114 7.43 -15.75 -2.06
CA LEU A 114 8.23 -16.89 -2.50
C LEU A 114 8.06 -18.06 -1.53
N ASN A 115 7.95 -19.26 -2.10
CA ASN A 115 8.02 -20.51 -1.38
C ASN A 115 8.54 -21.58 -2.32
N SER A 116 9.54 -22.35 -1.90
CA SER A 116 10.06 -23.50 -2.65
C SER A 116 10.85 -24.44 -1.76
N THR A 117 10.98 -25.69 -2.19
CA THR A 117 11.94 -26.64 -1.61
C THR A 117 13.30 -26.51 -2.30
N LEU A 118 14.37 -26.97 -1.63
CA LEU A 118 15.72 -27.04 -2.20
C LEU A 118 16.52 -28.12 -1.47
N LEU A 119 17.30 -28.91 -2.20
CA LEU A 119 18.27 -29.84 -1.62
C LEU A 119 19.69 -29.42 -2.00
N LEU A 120 20.59 -29.43 -1.02
CA LEU A 120 21.99 -29.04 -1.18
C LEU A 120 22.94 -30.16 -0.74
N TRP A 121 23.68 -30.72 -1.70
CA TRP A 121 24.69 -31.75 -1.46
C TRP A 121 26.12 -31.20 -1.61
N GLY A 122 27.09 -31.84 -0.97
CA GLY A 122 28.46 -31.36 -0.94
C GLY A 122 29.17 -31.46 -2.29
N GLN A 123 29.44 -30.32 -2.93
CA GLN A 123 30.09 -30.29 -4.25
C GLN A 123 31.49 -29.66 -4.17
N LEU A 124 32.45 -30.28 -4.88
CA LEU A 124 33.79 -29.75 -5.08
C LEU A 124 33.81 -28.75 -6.24
N GLN A 125 34.81 -27.87 -6.26
CA GLN A 125 34.94 -26.83 -7.29
C GLN A 125 35.05 -27.39 -8.73
N ASN A 126 35.48 -28.64 -8.89
CA ASN A 126 35.53 -29.32 -10.17
C ASN A 126 34.18 -29.93 -10.62
N GLY A 127 33.10 -29.65 -9.88
CA GLY A 127 31.75 -30.10 -10.16
C GLY A 127 31.40 -31.48 -9.59
N LEU A 128 32.38 -32.24 -9.09
CA LEU A 128 32.17 -33.57 -8.53
C LEU A 128 31.59 -33.49 -7.12
N GLU A 129 30.88 -34.53 -6.72
CA GLU A 129 30.47 -34.72 -5.33
C GLU A 129 31.68 -34.97 -4.41
N LYS A 130 31.58 -34.49 -3.18
CA LYS A 130 32.54 -34.80 -2.12
C LYS A 130 32.50 -36.30 -1.80
N THR A 131 33.68 -36.88 -1.54
CA THR A 131 33.83 -38.26 -1.06
C THR A 131 33.78 -38.33 0.47
N PRO A 132 33.13 -39.34 1.08
CA PRO A 132 32.34 -40.40 0.42
C PRO A 132 31.06 -39.86 -0.23
N ASN A 133 30.74 -40.41 -1.40
CA ASN A 133 29.60 -39.97 -2.22
C ASN A 133 28.30 -40.59 -1.71
N GLY A 134 27.17 -39.96 -2.02
CA GLY A 134 25.84 -40.47 -1.71
C GLY A 134 24.81 -39.37 -1.46
N GLY A 135 25.22 -38.23 -0.90
CA GLY A 135 24.36 -37.10 -0.59
C GLY A 135 23.66 -36.54 -1.83
N LYS A 136 24.32 -36.54 -3.00
CA LYS A 136 23.68 -36.17 -4.26
C LYS A 136 22.55 -37.12 -4.63
N ALA A 137 22.80 -38.43 -4.55
CA ALA A 137 21.82 -39.44 -4.97
C ALA A 137 20.57 -39.40 -4.07
N LEU A 138 20.74 -39.26 -2.76
CA LEU A 138 19.62 -39.07 -1.84
C LEU A 138 18.91 -37.73 -2.09
N SER A 139 19.66 -36.64 -2.32
CA SER A 139 19.08 -35.32 -2.63
C SER A 139 18.23 -35.33 -3.91
N ASP A 140 18.69 -36.04 -4.95
CA ASP A 140 17.97 -36.17 -6.22
C ASP A 140 16.63 -36.92 -6.05
N ILE A 141 16.56 -37.91 -5.15
CA ILE A 141 15.32 -38.62 -4.81
C ILE A 141 14.43 -37.74 -3.92
N MET A 142 15.03 -37.18 -2.87
CA MET A 142 14.31 -36.48 -1.81
C MET A 142 13.63 -35.22 -2.30
N VAL A 143 14.23 -34.50 -3.26
CA VAL A 143 13.67 -33.24 -3.73
C VAL A 143 12.29 -33.41 -4.36
N ASP A 144 12.07 -34.47 -5.13
CA ASP A 144 10.78 -34.72 -5.78
C ASP A 144 9.71 -35.07 -4.74
N ILE A 145 10.03 -36.02 -3.85
CA ILE A 145 9.14 -36.49 -2.77
C ILE A 145 8.77 -35.34 -1.82
N LEU A 146 9.77 -34.55 -1.41
CA LEU A 146 9.59 -33.42 -0.50
C LEU A 146 8.71 -32.33 -1.13
N SER A 147 8.94 -32.01 -2.40
CA SER A 147 8.16 -30.96 -3.09
C SER A 147 6.71 -31.35 -3.27
N GLU A 148 6.47 -32.62 -3.61
CA GLU A 148 5.12 -33.19 -3.72
C GLU A 148 4.42 -33.20 -2.36
N ALA A 149 5.12 -33.64 -1.31
CA ALA A 149 4.60 -33.66 0.06
C ALA A 149 4.25 -32.25 0.55
N MET A 150 5.19 -31.31 0.45
CA MET A 150 5.03 -29.93 0.91
C MET A 150 4.13 -29.11 -0.03
N ARG A 151 3.65 -29.70 -1.12
CA ARG A 151 2.78 -29.09 -2.15
C ARG A 151 3.30 -27.72 -2.60
N THR A 152 4.60 -27.65 -2.84
CA THR A 152 5.33 -26.43 -3.17
C THR A 152 6.35 -26.75 -4.26
N ASP A 153 6.58 -25.80 -5.17
CA ASP A 153 7.59 -25.93 -6.22
C ASP A 153 9.00 -26.19 -5.66
N SER A 154 9.89 -26.70 -6.52
CA SER A 154 11.28 -26.95 -6.17
C SER A 154 12.27 -26.11 -6.96
N ARG A 155 13.36 -25.71 -6.30
CA ARG A 155 14.58 -25.25 -6.95
C ARG A 155 15.51 -26.40 -7.37
N GLY A 156 15.19 -27.63 -6.98
CA GLY A 156 15.91 -28.85 -7.36
C GLY A 156 16.99 -29.30 -6.36
N SER A 157 17.71 -30.35 -6.74
CA SER A 157 18.89 -30.89 -6.03
C SER A 157 20.16 -30.31 -6.63
N ILE A 158 20.86 -29.44 -5.89
CA ILE A 158 21.98 -28.65 -6.39
C ILE A 158 23.22 -28.87 -5.52
N GLY A 159 24.38 -28.96 -6.16
CA GLY A 159 25.65 -28.94 -5.45
C GLY A 159 25.86 -27.58 -4.75
N ASP A 160 26.14 -27.59 -3.45
CA ASP A 160 26.21 -26.38 -2.64
C ASP A 160 27.24 -25.36 -3.17
N CYS A 161 28.37 -25.83 -3.70
CA CYS A 161 29.33 -25.02 -4.43
C CYS A 161 28.67 -24.26 -5.58
N SER A 162 27.99 -24.95 -6.51
CA SER A 162 27.33 -24.30 -7.65
C SER A 162 26.26 -23.31 -7.22
N PHE A 163 25.49 -23.65 -6.18
CA PHE A 163 24.47 -22.77 -5.63
C PHE A 163 25.06 -21.45 -5.11
N TYR A 164 26.19 -21.51 -4.39
CA TYR A 164 26.86 -20.34 -3.80
C TYR A 164 28.01 -19.77 -4.67
N GLY A 165 28.13 -20.15 -5.95
CA GLY A 165 29.12 -19.60 -6.88
C GLY A 165 30.55 -20.11 -6.72
N CYS A 166 30.75 -21.23 -6.01
CA CYS A 166 32.00 -21.99 -5.94
C CYS A 166 33.24 -21.20 -5.49
N THR A 167 33.09 -20.37 -4.46
CA THR A 167 34.18 -19.55 -3.91
C THR A 167 35.17 -20.32 -3.03
N PHE A 168 34.85 -21.56 -2.65
CA PHE A 168 35.71 -22.44 -1.85
C PHE A 168 36.26 -23.60 -2.68
N THR A 169 37.42 -24.13 -2.30
CA THR A 169 38.05 -25.28 -2.96
C THR A 169 37.32 -26.60 -2.70
N GLY A 170 36.45 -26.64 -1.68
CA GLY A 170 35.55 -27.76 -1.37
C GLY A 170 34.11 -27.26 -1.19
N PRO A 171 33.21 -28.08 -0.61
CA PRO A 171 31.82 -27.68 -0.41
C PRO A 171 31.68 -26.37 0.36
N TYR A 172 30.66 -25.60 0.01
CA TYR A 172 30.42 -24.28 0.61
C TYR A 172 29.87 -24.40 2.03
N LEU A 173 28.88 -25.27 2.25
CA LEU A 173 28.22 -25.45 3.54
C LEU A 173 29.17 -26.13 4.53
N HIS A 174 29.17 -25.65 5.77
CA HIS A 174 30.08 -26.18 6.79
C HIS A 174 29.87 -27.67 7.04
N VAL A 175 28.60 -28.09 7.14
CA VAL A 175 28.22 -29.48 7.39
C VAL A 175 28.66 -30.38 6.24
N ASN A 176 28.40 -29.97 4.99
CA ASN A 176 28.86 -30.69 3.80
C ASN A 176 30.37 -30.71 3.66
N ARG A 177 31.08 -29.67 4.10
CA ARG A 177 32.55 -29.64 3.98
C ARG A 177 33.24 -30.53 5.01
N ASN A 178 32.74 -30.57 6.25
CA ASN A 178 33.46 -31.17 7.38
C ASN A 178 32.93 -32.52 7.85
N SER A 179 31.79 -33.00 7.34
CA SER A 179 31.33 -34.38 7.53
C SER A 179 32.37 -35.41 7.02
N ALA A 180 32.51 -36.56 7.65
CA ALA A 180 33.37 -37.67 7.18
C ALA A 180 32.58 -38.75 6.41
N MET A 181 31.27 -38.55 6.31
CA MET A 181 30.26 -39.40 5.67
C MET A 181 29.54 -38.63 4.55
N PRO A 182 28.74 -39.30 3.70
CA PRO A 182 27.87 -38.61 2.76
C PRO A 182 26.92 -37.67 3.49
N SER A 183 26.65 -36.52 2.91
CA SER A 183 25.84 -35.50 3.56
C SER A 183 25.06 -34.62 2.59
N GLU A 184 23.91 -34.17 3.07
CA GLU A 184 23.03 -33.26 2.37
C GLU A 184 22.28 -32.35 3.35
N LEU A 185 21.70 -31.29 2.81
CA LEU A 185 20.87 -30.34 3.52
C LEU A 185 19.55 -30.14 2.76
N SER A 186 18.43 -30.23 3.46
CA SER A 186 17.09 -30.00 2.92
C SER A 186 16.50 -28.67 3.40
N GLU A 187 16.01 -27.87 2.47
CA GLU A 187 15.20 -26.68 2.73
C GLU A 187 13.75 -27.00 2.36
N ALA A 188 12.86 -27.10 3.35
CA ALA A 188 11.46 -27.46 3.13
C ALA A 188 10.54 -26.23 3.29
N GLY A 189 10.49 -25.41 2.25
CA GLY A 189 9.66 -24.20 2.20
C GLY A 189 10.27 -23.01 2.94
N PHE A 190 9.59 -21.87 2.87
CA PHE A 190 10.09 -20.58 3.35
C PHE A 190 9.42 -20.18 4.66
N HIS A 191 10.17 -20.10 5.76
CA HIS A 191 9.63 -19.74 7.07
C HIS A 191 9.27 -18.25 7.20
N THR A 192 9.62 -17.42 6.20
CA THR A 192 9.22 -16.01 6.09
C THR A 192 7.98 -15.78 5.22
N SER A 193 7.40 -16.83 4.63
CA SER A 193 6.17 -16.72 3.84
C SER A 193 4.93 -16.70 4.75
N PRO A 194 4.02 -15.71 4.65
CA PRO A 194 2.76 -15.64 5.41
C PRO A 194 1.84 -16.85 5.27
N LEU A 195 1.90 -17.58 4.15
CA LEU A 195 1.11 -18.80 3.95
C LEU A 195 1.80 -20.02 4.55
N GLN A 196 3.13 -20.10 4.47
CA GLN A 196 3.89 -21.27 4.91
C GLN A 196 4.17 -21.25 6.42
N ASN A 197 4.37 -20.06 7.00
CA ASN A 197 4.75 -19.93 8.41
C ASN A 197 3.66 -20.48 9.38
N PRO A 198 2.35 -20.20 9.21
CA PRO A 198 1.30 -20.84 10.01
C PRO A 198 1.24 -22.37 9.85
N ARG A 199 1.62 -22.90 8.68
CA ARG A 199 1.73 -24.36 8.46
C ARG A 199 2.91 -24.95 9.21
N ASN A 200 4.05 -24.26 9.23
CA ASN A 200 5.23 -24.68 9.99
C ASN A 200 4.97 -24.74 11.51
N MET A 201 4.02 -23.96 12.02
CA MET A 201 3.56 -24.04 13.42
C MET A 201 2.77 -25.33 13.69
N ASN A 202 1.98 -25.82 12.73
CA ASN A 202 1.15 -27.02 12.88
C ASN A 202 2.02 -28.28 13.10
N GLU A 203 1.59 -29.13 14.03
CA GLU A 203 2.36 -30.33 14.41
C GLU A 203 2.39 -31.40 13.33
N GLU A 204 1.24 -31.71 12.74
CA GLU A 204 1.14 -32.75 11.71
C GLU A 204 1.76 -32.33 10.38
N TRP A 205 1.86 -31.02 10.08
CA TRP A 205 2.58 -30.51 8.92
C TRP A 205 4.08 -30.86 9.01
N LYS A 206 4.66 -30.73 10.20
CA LYS A 206 6.05 -31.13 10.46
C LYS A 206 6.23 -32.64 10.39
N ARG A 207 5.19 -33.40 10.76
CA ARG A 207 5.17 -34.86 10.64
C ARG A 207 5.02 -35.33 9.18
N LEU A 208 4.27 -34.60 8.36
CA LEU A 208 4.18 -34.80 6.92
C LEU A 208 5.55 -34.62 6.26
N GLU A 209 6.30 -33.58 6.63
CA GLU A 209 7.67 -33.37 6.17
C GLU A 209 8.60 -34.53 6.59
N ALA A 210 8.49 -34.99 7.83
CA ALA A 210 9.26 -36.14 8.31
C ALA A 210 8.93 -37.44 7.54
N TYR A 211 7.66 -37.66 7.16
CA TYR A 211 7.27 -38.78 6.31
C TYR A 211 7.90 -38.69 4.90
N ALA A 212 7.99 -37.49 4.33
CA ALA A 212 8.66 -37.27 3.05
C ALA A 212 10.15 -37.67 3.13
N PHE A 213 10.85 -37.25 4.18
CA PHE A 213 12.24 -37.67 4.41
C PHE A 213 12.36 -39.17 4.64
N PHE A 214 11.49 -39.75 5.46
CA PHE A 214 11.45 -41.18 5.73
C PHE A 214 11.31 -42.01 4.46
N TRP A 215 10.34 -41.68 3.60
CA TRP A 215 10.14 -42.38 2.33
C TRP A 215 11.27 -42.16 1.33
N SER A 216 11.91 -40.99 1.34
CA SER A 216 13.09 -40.71 0.53
C SER A 216 14.26 -41.61 0.93
N ILE A 217 14.46 -41.85 2.23
CA ILE A 217 15.48 -42.77 2.75
C ILE A 217 15.17 -44.21 2.33
N LEU A 218 13.92 -44.66 2.47
CA LEU A 218 13.55 -46.01 2.03
C LEU A 218 13.82 -46.21 0.54
N GLU A 219 13.41 -45.25 -0.30
CA GLU A 219 13.62 -45.32 -1.74
C GLU A 219 15.11 -45.30 -2.13
N PHE A 220 15.92 -44.50 -1.44
CA PHE A 220 17.37 -44.48 -1.60
C PHE A 220 18.02 -45.85 -1.31
N HIS A 221 17.47 -46.60 -0.36
CA HIS A 221 17.91 -47.96 -0.04
C HIS A 221 17.22 -49.05 -0.88
N GLU A 222 16.44 -48.68 -1.90
CA GLU A 222 15.62 -49.60 -2.71
C GLU A 222 14.63 -50.43 -1.88
N ILE A 223 14.15 -49.86 -0.77
CA ILE A 223 13.17 -50.46 0.14
C ILE A 223 11.77 -49.97 -0.24
N GLU A 224 10.82 -50.89 -0.39
CA GLU A 224 9.43 -50.56 -0.70
C GLU A 224 8.76 -49.79 0.45
N ARG A 225 8.00 -48.75 0.11
CA ARG A 225 7.30 -47.92 1.11
C ARG A 225 6.19 -48.75 1.78
N PRO A 226 6.14 -48.83 3.12
CA PRO A 226 5.06 -49.54 3.81
C PRO A 226 3.72 -48.81 3.60
N PRO A 227 2.60 -49.53 3.49
CA PRO A 227 1.28 -48.91 3.41
C PRO A 227 0.94 -48.21 4.73
N VAL A 228 0.70 -46.90 4.70
CA VAL A 228 0.35 -46.10 5.90
C VAL A 228 -1.10 -45.61 5.87
N GLY A 229 -1.62 -45.27 4.68
CA GLY A 229 -2.97 -44.75 4.49
C GLY A 229 -3.17 -43.40 5.16
N ILE A 230 -2.72 -42.34 4.50
CA ILE A 230 -2.79 -40.96 5.01
C ILE A 230 -3.72 -40.14 4.14
N ALA A 231 -4.72 -39.51 4.76
CA ALA A 231 -5.53 -38.45 4.16
C ALA A 231 -5.17 -37.11 4.77
N THR A 232 -4.89 -36.11 3.93
CA THR A 232 -4.45 -34.78 4.38
C THR A 232 -4.82 -33.71 3.36
N GLY A 233 -4.85 -32.45 3.76
CA GLY A 233 -5.17 -31.35 2.88
C GLY A 233 -5.56 -30.11 3.68
N PHE A 234 -6.25 -29.21 3.01
CA PHE A 234 -6.65 -27.93 3.57
C PHE A 234 -8.16 -27.72 3.50
N ILE A 235 -8.72 -27.12 4.55
CA ILE A 235 -10.10 -26.65 4.58
C ILE A 235 -10.11 -25.14 4.34
N TYR A 236 -10.91 -24.69 3.38
CA TYR A 236 -10.97 -23.30 2.93
C TYR A 236 -12.39 -22.75 2.98
N ASP A 237 -12.52 -21.47 3.31
CA ASP A 237 -13.71 -20.67 3.10
C ASP A 237 -13.65 -20.14 1.66
N VAL A 238 -14.53 -20.64 0.80
CA VAL A 238 -14.54 -20.32 -0.63
C VAL A 238 -14.83 -18.84 -0.91
N GLU A 239 -15.49 -18.15 0.01
CA GLU A 239 -15.92 -16.76 -0.18
C GLU A 239 -14.89 -15.76 0.31
N LYS A 240 -14.22 -16.09 1.41
CA LYS A 240 -13.16 -15.28 2.00
C LYS A 240 -11.78 -15.65 1.48
N GLU A 241 -11.67 -16.74 0.70
CA GLU A 241 -10.42 -17.26 0.15
C GLU A 241 -9.35 -17.47 1.24
N ARG A 242 -9.78 -17.95 2.42
CA ARG A 242 -8.94 -18.14 3.61
C ARG A 242 -9.18 -19.50 4.25
N SER A 243 -8.16 -20.04 4.92
CA SER A 243 -8.25 -21.34 5.58
C SER A 243 -9.24 -21.34 6.75
N VAL A 244 -9.91 -22.45 7.02
CA VAL A 244 -10.87 -22.56 8.14
C VAL A 244 -10.21 -23.21 9.35
N ASN A 245 -10.14 -22.46 10.44
CA ASN A 245 -9.72 -22.95 11.75
C ASN A 245 -10.87 -23.68 12.47
N GLY A 246 -10.55 -24.69 13.28
CA GLY A 246 -11.54 -25.45 14.05
C GLY A 246 -12.47 -26.34 13.22
N ALA A 247 -12.15 -26.61 11.96
CA ALA A 247 -12.92 -27.51 11.11
C ALA A 247 -12.71 -28.97 11.54
N HIS A 248 -13.80 -29.69 11.72
CA HIS A 248 -13.83 -31.11 12.04
C HIS A 248 -13.82 -31.94 10.76
N VAL A 249 -12.78 -32.73 10.55
CA VAL A 249 -12.62 -33.65 9.41
C VAL A 249 -12.75 -35.08 9.92
N LYS A 250 -13.75 -35.81 9.45
CA LYS A 250 -14.07 -37.18 9.90
C LYS A 250 -13.93 -38.16 8.74
N ILE A 251 -13.08 -39.18 8.91
CA ILE A 251 -12.87 -40.26 7.92
C ILE A 251 -12.78 -41.60 8.64
N ASN A 252 -13.67 -42.54 8.28
CA ASN A 252 -13.67 -43.91 8.81
C ASN A 252 -13.64 -43.98 10.36
N GLY A 253 -14.40 -43.10 11.02
CA GLY A 253 -14.48 -43.03 12.49
C GLY A 253 -13.30 -42.32 13.18
N ASN A 254 -12.27 -41.90 12.43
CA ASN A 254 -11.24 -40.99 12.92
C ASN A 254 -11.70 -39.54 12.73
N GLU A 255 -11.24 -38.65 13.61
CA GLU A 255 -11.56 -37.23 13.58
C GLU A 255 -10.29 -36.40 13.78
N TYR A 256 -10.12 -35.37 12.96
CA TYR A 256 -9.10 -34.35 13.12
C TYR A 256 -9.78 -32.98 13.18
N ILE A 257 -9.29 -32.10 14.05
CA ILE A 257 -9.79 -30.72 14.18
C ILE A 257 -8.66 -29.78 13.75
N THR A 258 -8.90 -28.93 12.75
CA THR A 258 -7.90 -27.95 12.31
C THR A 258 -7.57 -26.97 13.44
N ASP A 259 -6.34 -26.43 13.43
CA ASP A 259 -5.89 -25.57 14.52
C ASP A 259 -6.80 -24.35 14.71
N THR A 260 -6.93 -23.94 15.95
CA THR A 260 -7.68 -22.75 16.38
C THR A 260 -6.74 -21.75 17.02
N TYR A 261 -7.27 -20.56 17.29
CA TYR A 261 -6.55 -19.59 18.11
C TYR A 261 -6.18 -20.18 19.48
N GLU A 262 -7.16 -20.80 20.14
CA GLU A 262 -7.02 -21.38 21.47
C GLU A 262 -6.08 -22.58 21.48
N SER A 263 -6.06 -23.41 20.44
CA SER A 263 -5.19 -24.59 20.40
C SER A 263 -3.74 -24.26 20.06
N LEU A 264 -3.49 -23.30 19.17
CA LEU A 264 -2.14 -23.02 18.65
C LEU A 264 -1.82 -21.53 18.57
N PHE A 265 -2.63 -20.74 17.86
CA PHE A 265 -2.18 -19.43 17.39
C PHE A 265 -2.09 -18.34 18.47
N HIS A 266 -2.72 -18.51 19.63
CA HIS A 266 -2.61 -17.59 20.77
C HIS A 266 -1.18 -17.41 21.30
N GLN A 267 -0.28 -18.35 20.97
CA GLN A 267 1.14 -18.27 21.33
C GLN A 267 1.89 -17.23 20.48
N TYR A 268 1.37 -16.92 19.29
CA TYR A 268 2.06 -16.18 18.23
C TYR A 268 1.33 -14.90 17.81
N SER A 269 0.04 -14.78 18.14
CA SER A 269 -0.77 -13.59 17.88
C SER A 269 -1.71 -13.26 19.04
N THR A 270 -2.01 -11.97 19.19
CA THR A 270 -3.09 -11.48 20.06
C THR A 270 -4.41 -11.30 19.31
N ASP A 271 -4.40 -11.42 17.98
CA ASP A 271 -5.57 -11.32 17.10
C ASP A 271 -6.05 -12.74 16.73
N PRO A 272 -7.26 -13.14 17.16
CA PRO A 272 -7.81 -14.46 16.86
C PRO A 272 -7.99 -14.79 15.39
N GLU A 273 -8.06 -13.80 14.51
CA GLU A 273 -8.28 -14.01 13.08
C GLU A 273 -7.00 -13.90 12.24
N GLN A 274 -5.87 -13.48 12.82
CA GLN A 274 -4.65 -13.21 12.05
C GLN A 274 -4.02 -14.47 11.45
N LEU A 275 -4.03 -15.60 12.18
CA LEU A 275 -3.30 -16.81 11.80
C LEU A 275 -4.26 -17.98 11.57
N GLN A 276 -4.11 -18.61 10.41
CA GLN A 276 -4.97 -19.69 9.94
C GLN A 276 -4.12 -20.65 9.11
N ASN A 277 -4.33 -21.96 9.24
CA ASN A 277 -3.67 -22.95 8.38
C ASN A 277 -4.64 -23.93 7.71
N GLY A 278 -5.80 -24.19 8.33
CA GLY A 278 -6.82 -25.12 7.83
C GLY A 278 -6.33 -26.53 7.54
N PHE A 279 -5.15 -26.91 8.03
CA PHE A 279 -4.48 -28.15 7.67
C PHE A 279 -5.00 -29.30 8.52
N TYR A 280 -5.23 -30.46 7.89
CA TYR A 280 -5.59 -31.69 8.59
C TYR A 280 -4.73 -32.88 8.14
N PHE A 281 -4.60 -33.87 9.03
CA PHE A 281 -3.82 -35.08 8.79
C PHE A 281 -4.42 -36.26 9.54
N ILE A 282 -4.87 -37.29 8.81
CA ILE A 282 -5.44 -38.52 9.37
C ILE A 282 -4.65 -39.70 8.80
N GLU A 283 -4.05 -40.49 9.69
CA GLU A 283 -3.21 -41.66 9.38
C GLU A 283 -3.91 -42.97 9.76
N GLY A 284 -3.44 -44.09 9.20
CA GLY A 284 -3.88 -45.43 9.58
C GLY A 284 -5.21 -45.82 8.92
N LEU A 285 -5.53 -45.15 7.82
CA LEU A 285 -6.73 -45.44 7.04
C LEU A 285 -6.51 -46.68 6.17
N PRO A 286 -7.53 -47.55 5.99
CA PRO A 286 -7.42 -48.67 5.07
C PRO A 286 -7.37 -48.17 3.63
N ASN A 287 -6.69 -48.93 2.76
CA ASN A 287 -6.73 -48.74 1.30
C ASN A 287 -8.12 -49.15 0.77
N ASP A 288 -9.07 -48.22 0.85
CA ASP A 288 -10.46 -48.37 0.43
C ASP A 288 -11.05 -47.01 0.03
N THR A 289 -12.25 -47.02 -0.52
CA THR A 289 -13.08 -45.82 -0.70
C THR A 289 -13.86 -45.54 0.58
N LEU A 290 -13.53 -44.45 1.25
CA LEU A 290 -14.09 -44.06 2.55
C LEU A 290 -14.99 -42.84 2.41
N GLU A 291 -15.97 -42.73 3.30
CA GLU A 291 -16.74 -41.50 3.47
C GLU A 291 -15.93 -40.48 4.26
N MET A 292 -15.95 -39.24 3.80
CA MET A 292 -15.35 -38.08 4.45
C MET A 292 -16.46 -37.07 4.75
N ILE A 293 -16.51 -36.60 5.99
CA ILE A 293 -17.44 -35.55 6.42
C ILE A 293 -16.61 -34.40 6.97
N VAL A 294 -16.88 -33.18 6.51
CA VAL A 294 -16.28 -31.94 7.02
C VAL A 294 -17.36 -31.04 7.59
N GLU A 295 -17.12 -30.53 8.78
CA GLU A 295 -18.03 -29.65 9.52
C GLU A 295 -17.23 -28.50 10.13
N ALA A 296 -17.78 -27.28 10.11
CA ALA A 296 -17.21 -26.13 10.81
C ALA A 296 -18.32 -25.17 11.24
N ASP A 297 -18.12 -24.46 12.34
CA ASP A 297 -19.09 -23.49 12.85
C ASP A 297 -19.31 -22.36 11.82
N GLY A 298 -20.58 -22.11 11.49
CA GLY A 298 -20.96 -21.10 10.50
C GLY A 298 -20.89 -21.55 9.04
N PHE A 299 -20.61 -22.83 8.77
CA PHE A 299 -20.56 -23.41 7.42
C PHE A 299 -21.56 -24.56 7.25
N TYR A 300 -21.98 -24.84 6.01
CA TYR A 300 -22.65 -26.10 5.72
C TYR A 300 -21.65 -27.26 5.81
N SER A 301 -22.12 -28.39 6.31
CA SER A 301 -21.33 -29.63 6.25
C SER A 301 -21.20 -30.10 4.80
N ASP A 302 -20.00 -30.54 4.45
CA ASP A 302 -19.74 -31.23 3.19
C ASP A 302 -19.49 -32.73 3.44
N THR A 303 -20.01 -33.58 2.57
CA THR A 303 -19.89 -35.04 2.66
C THR A 303 -19.53 -35.62 1.31
N GLY A 304 -18.39 -36.31 1.24
CA GLY A 304 -17.83 -36.87 0.03
C GLY A 304 -17.28 -38.28 0.20
N LYS A 305 -16.80 -38.85 -0.89
CA LYS A 305 -16.04 -40.11 -0.88
C LYS A 305 -14.61 -39.85 -1.28
N VAL A 306 -13.67 -40.38 -0.51
CA VAL A 306 -12.23 -40.31 -0.75
C VAL A 306 -11.69 -41.71 -1.03
N VAL A 307 -10.79 -41.83 -2.01
CA VAL A 307 -10.06 -43.06 -2.30
C VAL A 307 -8.70 -42.95 -1.63
N ILE A 308 -8.46 -43.76 -0.60
CA ILE A 308 -7.19 -43.73 0.12
C ILE A 308 -6.13 -44.52 -0.64
N VAL A 309 -5.04 -43.84 -0.98
CA VAL A 309 -3.80 -44.47 -1.44
C VAL A 309 -2.91 -44.73 -0.22
N ASP A 310 -2.27 -45.90 -0.18
CA ASP A 310 -1.49 -46.32 0.99
C ASP A 310 0.03 -46.10 0.86
N THR A 311 0.54 -45.89 -0.36
CA THR A 311 1.98 -45.71 -0.65
C THR A 311 2.45 -44.24 -0.65
N PHE A 312 1.52 -43.28 -0.62
CA PHE A 312 1.81 -41.85 -0.51
C PHE A 312 0.64 -41.11 0.16
N PHE A 313 0.74 -39.79 0.31
CA PHE A 313 -0.35 -38.96 0.83
C PHE A 313 -1.54 -38.94 -0.15
N THR A 314 -2.75 -39.09 0.39
CA THR A 314 -3.99 -38.79 -0.32
C THR A 314 -4.36 -37.34 -0.01
N PHE A 315 -4.13 -36.44 -0.96
CA PHE A 315 -4.46 -35.02 -0.80
C PHE A 315 -5.93 -34.74 -1.13
N ILE A 316 -6.69 -34.19 -0.18
CA ILE A 316 -8.07 -33.72 -0.39
C ILE A 316 -8.23 -32.34 0.24
N ASP A 317 -8.37 -31.32 -0.60
CA ASP A 317 -8.77 -29.99 -0.15
C ASP A 317 -10.29 -29.87 -0.23
N ILE A 318 -10.87 -29.15 0.72
CA ILE A 318 -12.32 -28.96 0.83
C ILE A 318 -12.64 -27.47 0.95
N ASP A 319 -13.49 -27.01 0.06
CA ASP A 319 -14.05 -25.67 0.06
C ASP A 319 -15.40 -25.68 0.76
N LEU A 320 -15.47 -25.08 1.95
CA LEU A 320 -16.71 -24.90 2.70
C LEU A 320 -17.41 -23.61 2.28
N ILE A 321 -18.74 -23.68 2.23
CA ILE A 321 -19.63 -22.56 1.94
C ILE A 321 -20.20 -22.04 3.26
N SER A 322 -20.08 -20.72 3.50
CA SER A 322 -20.66 -20.12 4.70
C SER A 322 -22.19 -20.23 4.67
N SER A 323 -22.75 -20.61 5.79
CA SER A 323 -24.21 -20.72 6.03
C SER A 323 -24.85 -19.40 6.45
N VAL A 324 -24.07 -18.34 6.65
CA VAL A 324 -24.53 -17.04 7.17
C VAL A 324 -25.20 -16.23 6.06
N PRO A 325 -26.51 -15.91 6.11
CA PRO A 325 -27.19 -15.23 5.01
C PRO A 325 -26.59 -13.84 4.68
N PRO A 326 -26.77 -13.35 3.43
CA PRO A 326 -26.39 -11.99 3.09
C PRO A 326 -27.24 -10.98 3.87
N VAL A 327 -26.62 -9.91 4.36
CA VAL A 327 -27.29 -8.77 5.03
C VAL A 327 -26.93 -7.48 4.30
N VAL A 328 -27.76 -6.44 4.47
CA VAL A 328 -27.41 -5.08 4.03
C VAL A 328 -26.46 -4.44 5.05
N VAL A 329 -25.33 -3.96 4.56
CA VAL A 329 -24.27 -3.30 5.34
C VAL A 329 -24.48 -1.79 5.39
N ALA A 330 -24.84 -1.18 4.26
CA ALA A 330 -25.04 0.26 4.14
C ALA A 330 -25.97 0.62 2.97
N THR A 331 -26.55 1.82 3.02
CA THR A 331 -27.32 2.40 1.91
C THR A 331 -26.90 3.82 1.62
N ILE A 332 -27.03 4.22 0.36
CA ILE A 332 -26.99 5.62 -0.08
C ILE A 332 -28.27 5.89 -0.85
N PRO A 333 -29.04 6.94 -0.54
CA PRO A 333 -28.94 7.70 0.69
C PRO A 333 -29.13 6.82 1.95
N GLU A 334 -28.64 7.30 3.09
CA GLU A 334 -28.91 6.66 4.38
C GLU A 334 -30.43 6.63 4.65
N ASN A 335 -30.89 5.63 5.41
CA ASN A 335 -32.29 5.57 5.81
C ASN A 335 -32.72 6.85 6.54
N ASP A 336 -33.92 7.35 6.23
CA ASP A 336 -34.49 8.61 6.71
C ASP A 336 -33.79 9.90 6.22
N LYS A 337 -32.91 9.82 5.21
CA LYS A 337 -32.23 11.01 4.69
C LYS A 337 -33.19 11.99 4.02
N THR A 338 -33.05 13.27 4.33
CA THR A 338 -33.79 14.38 3.68
C THR A 338 -32.90 15.19 2.76
N LEU A 339 -33.51 15.95 1.84
CA LEU A 339 -32.83 16.82 0.87
C LEU A 339 -31.92 16.03 -0.08
N VAL A 340 -32.38 14.85 -0.50
CA VAL A 340 -31.69 14.02 -1.48
C VAL A 340 -31.86 14.65 -2.87
N PRO A 341 -30.76 14.93 -3.61
CA PRO A 341 -30.87 15.38 -4.99
C PRO A 341 -31.61 14.37 -5.86
N ILE A 342 -32.52 14.83 -6.71
CA ILE A 342 -33.35 13.92 -7.53
C ILE A 342 -32.55 13.13 -8.59
N TRP A 343 -31.30 13.51 -8.82
CA TRP A 343 -30.36 12.83 -9.71
C TRP A 343 -29.38 11.90 -8.97
N GLN A 344 -29.48 11.79 -7.63
CA GLN A 344 -28.60 10.94 -6.85
C GLN A 344 -28.98 9.45 -7.06
N ASP A 345 -28.01 8.66 -7.52
CA ASP A 345 -28.15 7.20 -7.59
C ASP A 345 -28.32 6.60 -6.19
N MET A 346 -29.21 5.62 -6.04
CA MET A 346 -29.36 4.87 -4.80
C MET A 346 -28.37 3.69 -4.80
N LYS A 347 -27.77 3.36 -3.66
CA LYS A 347 -26.83 2.24 -3.50
C LYS A 347 -27.19 1.40 -2.29
N ILE A 348 -27.01 0.08 -2.41
CA ILE A 348 -27.14 -0.89 -1.33
C ILE A 348 -25.88 -1.75 -1.33
N ASP A 349 -25.15 -1.73 -0.21
CA ASP A 349 -23.98 -2.58 0.01
C ASP A 349 -24.39 -3.83 0.79
N PHE A 350 -23.98 -5.00 0.32
CA PHE A 350 -24.28 -6.30 0.93
C PHE A 350 -23.03 -6.91 1.58
N SER A 351 -23.23 -7.75 2.61
CA SER A 351 -22.16 -8.48 3.29
C SER A 351 -21.54 -9.59 2.42
N ARG A 352 -22.25 -10.05 1.38
CA ARG A 352 -21.84 -11.13 0.47
C ARG A 352 -22.07 -10.75 -0.99
N ARG A 353 -21.49 -11.52 -1.91
CA ARG A 353 -21.68 -11.34 -3.35
C ARG A 353 -23.08 -11.82 -3.74
N MET A 354 -23.87 -10.95 -4.35
CA MET A 354 -25.26 -11.25 -4.70
C MET A 354 -25.40 -11.91 -6.08
N ASN A 355 -26.44 -12.72 -6.26
CA ASN A 355 -26.89 -13.19 -7.56
C ASN A 355 -27.73 -12.10 -8.23
N ARG A 356 -27.12 -11.44 -9.22
CA ARG A 356 -27.71 -10.32 -9.96
C ARG A 356 -29.06 -10.66 -10.59
N THR A 357 -29.13 -11.78 -11.30
CA THR A 357 -30.34 -12.18 -12.05
C THR A 357 -31.53 -12.41 -11.11
N ALA A 358 -31.28 -13.03 -9.94
CA ALA A 358 -32.33 -13.23 -8.95
C ALA A 358 -32.71 -11.93 -8.24
N SER A 359 -31.71 -11.17 -7.80
CA SER A 359 -31.89 -9.98 -6.94
C SER A 359 -32.49 -8.79 -7.69
N ASP A 360 -32.17 -8.60 -8.98
CA ASP A 360 -32.70 -7.49 -9.78
C ASP A 360 -34.23 -7.55 -9.95
N THR A 361 -34.82 -8.76 -9.86
CA THR A 361 -36.26 -8.98 -10.10
C THR A 361 -37.15 -8.70 -8.89
N VAL A 362 -36.56 -8.39 -7.73
CA VAL A 362 -37.26 -8.30 -6.44
C VAL A 362 -37.07 -6.96 -5.73
N ILE A 363 -36.70 -5.94 -6.49
CA ILE A 363 -36.54 -4.55 -6.02
C ILE A 363 -37.80 -3.76 -6.37
N SER A 364 -38.24 -2.90 -5.45
CA SER A 364 -39.35 -1.97 -5.68
C SER A 364 -39.05 -0.61 -5.05
N ILE A 365 -39.64 0.44 -5.63
CA ILE A 365 -39.58 1.81 -5.13
C ILE A 365 -41.02 2.32 -5.02
N GLU A 366 -41.37 2.90 -3.87
CA GLU A 366 -42.67 3.54 -3.64
C GLU A 366 -42.48 5.03 -3.27
N PRO A 367 -43.14 5.99 -3.94
CA PRO A 367 -44.00 5.84 -5.13
C PRO A 367 -43.30 5.18 -6.32
N GLU A 368 -44.09 4.52 -7.19
CA GLU A 368 -43.56 3.76 -8.33
C GLU A 368 -42.74 4.64 -9.28
N VAL A 369 -41.53 4.19 -9.58
CA VAL A 369 -40.57 4.85 -10.48
C VAL A 369 -39.91 3.78 -11.34
N ASN A 370 -39.73 4.06 -12.63
CA ASN A 370 -38.91 3.22 -13.49
C ASN A 370 -37.43 3.38 -13.12
N PHE A 371 -36.68 2.29 -13.12
CA PHE A 371 -35.26 2.33 -12.80
C PHE A 371 -34.48 1.27 -13.57
N THR A 372 -33.16 1.43 -13.59
CA THR A 372 -32.22 0.40 -14.02
C THR A 372 -31.27 0.05 -12.87
N THR A 373 -30.72 -1.17 -12.89
CA THR A 373 -29.75 -1.61 -11.89
C THR A 373 -28.37 -1.80 -12.51
N LEU A 374 -27.35 -1.49 -11.72
CA LEU A 374 -25.95 -1.78 -12.01
C LEU A 374 -25.33 -2.43 -10.78
N TRP A 375 -24.29 -3.24 -11.00
CA TRP A 375 -23.58 -3.91 -9.93
C TRP A 375 -22.09 -3.57 -9.98
N SER A 376 -21.50 -3.30 -8.83
CA SER A 376 -20.06 -3.06 -8.67
C SER A 376 -19.51 -3.88 -7.49
N ASN A 377 -18.22 -3.71 -7.19
CA ASN A 377 -17.54 -4.38 -6.07
C ASN A 377 -17.72 -5.92 -6.07
N GLY A 378 -17.57 -6.55 -7.23
CA GLY A 378 -17.75 -8.01 -7.38
C GLY A 378 -19.17 -8.49 -7.06
N ASN A 379 -20.19 -7.69 -7.37
CA ASN A 379 -21.62 -7.92 -7.07
C ASN A 379 -21.97 -7.77 -5.58
N ARG A 380 -21.19 -7.01 -4.81
CA ARG A 380 -21.54 -6.66 -3.40
C ARG A 380 -22.25 -5.33 -3.28
N THR A 381 -22.21 -4.49 -4.32
CA THR A 381 -22.86 -3.19 -4.33
C THR A 381 -23.86 -3.13 -5.47
N LEU A 382 -25.13 -2.95 -5.13
CA LEU A 382 -26.21 -2.66 -6.07
C LEU A 382 -26.37 -1.16 -6.19
N ILE A 383 -26.40 -0.65 -7.42
CA ILE A 383 -26.67 0.75 -7.75
C ILE A 383 -28.00 0.78 -8.51
N ILE A 384 -28.96 1.54 -8.01
CA ILE A 384 -30.29 1.72 -8.59
C ILE A 384 -30.37 3.13 -9.17
N LYS A 385 -30.59 3.23 -10.48
CA LYS A 385 -30.73 4.48 -11.22
C LYS A 385 -32.18 4.71 -11.56
N ALA A 386 -32.84 5.59 -10.82
CA ALA A 386 -34.20 6.01 -11.13
C ALA A 386 -34.24 6.89 -12.38
N ASP A 387 -35.21 6.66 -13.27
CA ASP A 387 -35.39 7.45 -14.49
C ASP A 387 -35.81 8.89 -14.15
N THR A 388 -36.77 9.03 -13.22
CA THR A 388 -37.28 10.33 -12.76
C THR A 388 -37.74 10.25 -11.30
N LEU A 389 -37.19 11.10 -10.43
CA LEU A 389 -37.71 11.33 -9.09
C LEU A 389 -38.42 12.68 -9.02
N MET A 390 -39.51 12.75 -8.25
CA MET A 390 -40.23 13.99 -7.96
C MET A 390 -39.56 14.72 -6.81
N ASN A 391 -39.55 16.06 -6.86
CA ASN A 391 -39.08 16.91 -5.77
C ASN A 391 -40.04 16.84 -4.56
N LEU A 392 -39.52 17.12 -3.35
CA LEU A 392 -40.28 17.10 -2.09
C LEU A 392 -41.11 15.82 -1.88
N THR A 393 -40.60 14.69 -2.36
CA THR A 393 -41.30 13.40 -2.32
C THR A 393 -40.50 12.42 -1.49
N GLU A 394 -41.19 11.74 -0.56
CA GLU A 394 -40.61 10.61 0.17
C GLU A 394 -40.68 9.36 -0.70
N TYR A 395 -39.57 8.65 -0.81
CA TYR A 395 -39.43 7.38 -1.49
C TYR A 395 -39.01 6.30 -0.50
N THR A 396 -39.59 5.11 -0.61
CA THR A 396 -39.17 3.89 0.08
C THR A 396 -38.65 2.90 -0.95
N VAL A 397 -37.41 2.47 -0.81
CA VAL A 397 -36.81 1.41 -1.61
C VAL A 397 -36.89 0.13 -0.81
N THR A 398 -37.42 -0.93 -1.40
CA THR A 398 -37.52 -2.26 -0.79
C THR A 398 -36.85 -3.29 -1.68
N ILE A 399 -36.00 -4.13 -1.08
CA ILE A 399 -35.54 -5.37 -1.67
C ILE A 399 -36.19 -6.52 -0.92
N ASN A 400 -36.89 -7.39 -1.65
CA ASN A 400 -37.57 -8.52 -1.04
C ASN A 400 -36.56 -9.52 -0.45
N GLY A 401 -36.93 -10.17 0.65
CA GLY A 401 -36.14 -11.20 1.32
C GLY A 401 -35.83 -12.42 0.44
N SER A 402 -36.56 -12.62 -0.66
CA SER A 402 -36.25 -13.66 -1.65
C SER A 402 -35.05 -13.32 -2.55
N ALA A 403 -34.41 -12.16 -2.40
CA ALA A 403 -33.14 -11.87 -3.07
C ALA A 403 -32.08 -12.90 -2.66
N LEU A 404 -31.26 -13.36 -3.61
CA LEU A 404 -30.33 -14.47 -3.40
C LEU A 404 -28.88 -14.03 -3.55
N ASP A 405 -28.00 -14.60 -2.73
CA ASP A 405 -26.57 -14.57 -3.00
C ASP A 405 -26.13 -15.60 -4.06
N LEU A 406 -24.83 -15.66 -4.37
CA LEU A 406 -24.27 -16.61 -5.33
C LEU A 406 -24.35 -18.08 -4.91
N PHE A 407 -24.69 -18.36 -3.64
CA PHE A 407 -24.81 -19.70 -3.05
C PHE A 407 -26.27 -19.99 -2.65
N ASP A 408 -27.23 -19.27 -3.22
CA ASP A 408 -28.67 -19.43 -3.05
C ASP A 408 -29.18 -19.16 -1.61
N HIS A 409 -28.46 -18.38 -0.81
CA HIS A 409 -28.98 -17.87 0.47
C HIS A 409 -29.93 -16.70 0.24
N SER A 410 -31.08 -16.73 0.90
CA SER A 410 -32.03 -15.62 0.93
C SER A 410 -31.51 -14.45 1.79
N LEU A 411 -31.86 -13.23 1.40
CA LEU A 411 -31.52 -11.99 2.12
C LEU A 411 -32.09 -11.99 3.53
N ASP A 412 -31.23 -11.73 4.51
CA ASP A 412 -31.60 -11.42 5.88
C ASP A 412 -31.73 -9.89 6.01
N GLY A 413 -32.90 -9.36 5.65
CA GLY A 413 -33.15 -7.93 5.62
C GLY A 413 -33.31 -7.28 7.00
N ASN A 414 -33.55 -8.07 8.05
CA ASN A 414 -33.68 -7.58 9.43
C ASN A 414 -32.41 -7.81 10.28
N ALA A 415 -31.43 -8.55 9.72
CA ALA A 415 -30.16 -8.94 10.33
C ALA A 415 -30.31 -9.80 11.60
N ASP A 416 -31.32 -10.66 11.68
CA ASP A 416 -31.55 -11.58 12.81
C ASP A 416 -30.83 -12.92 12.70
N GLY A 417 -30.12 -13.15 11.59
CA GLY A 417 -29.38 -14.36 11.26
C GLY A 417 -30.18 -15.35 10.42
N VAL A 418 -31.43 -15.03 10.05
CA VAL A 418 -32.30 -15.89 9.24
C VAL A 418 -32.64 -15.19 7.91
N GLY A 419 -32.29 -15.83 6.79
CA GLY A 419 -32.65 -15.32 5.47
C GLY A 419 -34.15 -15.43 5.16
N GLY A 420 -34.67 -14.51 4.36
CA GLY A 420 -36.04 -14.49 3.87
C GLY A 420 -36.83 -13.21 4.21
N ASP A 421 -36.22 -12.27 4.93
CA ASP A 421 -36.85 -11.01 5.33
C ASP A 421 -36.52 -9.85 4.38
N ASP A 422 -37.52 -9.02 4.11
CA ASP A 422 -37.37 -7.82 3.28
C ASP A 422 -36.48 -6.78 3.98
N PHE A 423 -35.66 -6.08 3.20
CA PHE A 423 -34.98 -4.87 3.65
C PHE A 423 -35.61 -3.65 2.99
N SER A 424 -35.83 -2.58 3.76
CA SER A 424 -36.30 -1.31 3.21
C SER A 424 -35.62 -0.11 3.85
N PHE A 425 -35.42 0.94 3.05
CA PHE A 425 -34.98 2.25 3.52
C PHE A 425 -35.75 3.35 2.82
N ARG A 426 -35.90 4.50 3.49
CA ARG A 426 -36.63 5.66 2.96
C ARG A 426 -35.80 6.91 2.90
N PHE A 427 -36.14 7.81 1.98
CA PHE A 427 -35.51 9.12 1.84
C PHE A 427 -36.48 10.15 1.27
N THR A 428 -36.23 11.44 1.49
CA THR A 428 -37.02 12.54 0.93
C THR A 428 -36.18 13.41 0.00
N THR A 429 -36.66 13.61 -1.22
CA THR A 429 -35.99 14.45 -2.23
C THR A 429 -36.06 15.94 -1.90
N GLN A 430 -35.10 16.69 -2.42
CA GLN A 430 -35.01 18.13 -2.23
C GLN A 430 -36.12 18.91 -2.99
N PRO A 431 -36.33 20.22 -2.67
CA PRO A 431 -37.12 21.12 -3.50
C PRO A 431 -36.53 21.29 -4.91
N VAL A 432 -37.36 21.75 -5.86
CA VAL A 432 -36.92 22.13 -7.21
C VAL A 432 -35.81 23.18 -7.11
N ASP A 433 -34.69 22.93 -7.76
CA ASP A 433 -33.66 23.94 -7.92
C ASP A 433 -34.10 25.02 -8.91
N ILE A 434 -33.91 26.28 -8.51
CA ILE A 434 -34.23 27.48 -9.30
C ILE A 434 -33.03 28.42 -9.42
N MET A 435 -31.88 28.05 -8.86
CA MET A 435 -30.67 28.84 -8.89
C MET A 435 -29.80 28.37 -10.06
N PRO A 436 -29.17 29.29 -10.82
CA PRO A 436 -28.20 28.89 -11.82
C PRO A 436 -26.88 28.46 -11.14
N PRO A 437 -26.07 27.64 -11.84
CA PRO A 437 -24.79 27.18 -11.33
C PRO A 437 -23.83 28.33 -11.09
N VAL A 438 -23.07 28.27 -10.01
CA VAL A 438 -22.12 29.29 -9.58
C VAL A 438 -20.70 28.75 -9.72
N VAL A 439 -19.80 29.58 -10.25
CA VAL A 439 -18.37 29.27 -10.27
C VAL A 439 -17.84 29.33 -8.84
N SER A 440 -17.48 28.18 -8.29
CA SER A 440 -16.93 28.04 -6.95
C SER A 440 -15.43 28.33 -6.91
N SER A 441 -14.70 28.00 -7.98
CA SER A 441 -13.29 28.39 -8.15
C SER A 441 -12.88 28.46 -9.61
N VAL A 442 -11.85 29.27 -9.89
CA VAL A 442 -11.26 29.43 -11.22
C VAL A 442 -9.74 29.38 -11.14
N TYR A 443 -9.12 28.72 -12.11
CA TYR A 443 -7.68 28.73 -12.32
C TYR A 443 -7.37 29.09 -13.78
N PRO A 444 -6.40 29.99 -14.05
CA PRO A 444 -5.74 30.89 -13.10
C PRO A 444 -6.71 31.81 -12.36
N PRO A 445 -6.41 32.22 -11.11
CA PRO A 445 -7.26 33.17 -10.39
C PRO A 445 -7.12 34.59 -10.96
N GLU A 446 -8.10 35.44 -10.65
CA GLU A 446 -8.16 36.82 -11.12
C GLU A 446 -6.90 37.63 -10.80
N ASN A 447 -6.34 38.26 -11.82
CA ASN A 447 -5.10 39.04 -11.82
C ASN A 447 -3.85 38.25 -11.41
N ALA A 448 -3.84 36.92 -11.56
CA ALA A 448 -2.65 36.13 -11.31
C ALA A 448 -1.53 36.46 -12.31
N THR A 449 -0.28 36.45 -11.84
CA THR A 449 0.91 36.71 -12.66
C THR A 449 1.89 35.54 -12.54
N GLY A 450 2.76 35.36 -13.54
CA GLY A 450 3.72 34.26 -13.53
C GLY A 450 3.07 32.89 -13.75
N ILE A 451 1.95 32.87 -14.48
CA ILE A 451 1.23 31.64 -14.81
C ILE A 451 2.01 30.83 -15.85
N GLU A 452 2.02 29.51 -15.66
CA GLU A 452 2.68 28.56 -16.56
C GLU A 452 2.16 28.69 -17.99
N ASN A 453 3.01 28.35 -18.95
CA ASN A 453 2.73 28.61 -20.36
C ASN A 453 2.84 27.33 -21.22
N PRO A 454 1.73 26.82 -21.79
CA PRO A 454 0.37 27.33 -21.65
C PRO A 454 -0.30 26.84 -20.34
N PRO A 455 -1.24 27.61 -19.77
CA PRO A 455 -2.00 27.19 -18.60
C PRO A 455 -3.17 26.30 -18.97
N ILE A 456 -3.54 25.37 -18.09
CA ILE A 456 -4.80 24.64 -18.17
C ILE A 456 -5.84 25.42 -17.39
N ILE A 457 -6.82 25.98 -18.08
CA ILE A 457 -7.85 26.83 -17.45
C ILE A 457 -8.91 25.93 -16.83
N ASN A 458 -9.28 26.15 -15.57
CA ASN A 458 -10.30 25.39 -14.87
C ASN A 458 -11.40 26.30 -14.31
N PHE A 459 -12.67 25.94 -14.51
CA PHE A 459 -13.82 26.48 -13.80
C PHE A 459 -14.53 25.36 -13.06
N LEU A 460 -14.49 25.40 -11.73
CA LEU A 460 -15.28 24.50 -10.88
C LEU A 460 -16.61 25.17 -10.58
N PHE A 461 -17.69 24.42 -10.71
CA PHE A 461 -19.04 24.85 -10.35
C PHE A 461 -19.43 24.27 -8.98
N ASP A 462 -20.41 24.87 -8.31
CA ASP A 462 -20.96 24.38 -7.05
C ASP A 462 -21.98 23.26 -7.22
N GLU A 463 -22.31 22.91 -8.46
CA GLU A 463 -23.24 21.85 -8.83
C GLU A 463 -22.95 21.24 -10.22
N ARG A 464 -23.80 20.32 -10.66
CA ARG A 464 -23.69 19.64 -11.95
C ARG A 464 -24.35 20.44 -13.06
N LEU A 465 -23.54 20.78 -14.06
CA LEU A 465 -24.00 21.33 -15.34
C LEU A 465 -24.70 20.25 -16.19
N ASP A 466 -25.68 20.68 -16.97
CA ASP A 466 -26.24 19.92 -18.08
C ASP A 466 -25.25 19.89 -19.25
N ASP A 467 -24.86 18.69 -19.67
CA ASP A 467 -23.90 18.45 -20.75
C ASP A 467 -24.35 19.11 -22.08
N ASP A 468 -25.67 19.19 -22.33
CA ASP A 468 -26.23 19.81 -23.53
C ASP A 468 -26.08 21.34 -23.54
N SER A 469 -25.84 21.96 -22.37
CA SER A 469 -25.57 23.39 -22.25
C SER A 469 -24.10 23.75 -22.52
N ILE A 470 -23.21 22.76 -22.56
CA ILE A 470 -21.76 22.95 -22.71
C ILE A 470 -21.39 22.93 -24.20
N SER A 471 -20.61 23.92 -24.63
CA SER A 471 -20.10 24.02 -26.00
C SER A 471 -18.61 24.37 -26.01
N GLN A 472 -17.92 24.12 -27.12
CA GLN A 472 -16.52 24.49 -27.29
C GLN A 472 -16.25 26.01 -27.09
N ASN A 473 -17.28 26.85 -27.21
CA ASN A 473 -17.21 28.30 -26.99
C ASN A 473 -17.65 28.73 -25.59
N SER A 474 -17.99 27.80 -24.69
CA SER A 474 -18.38 28.13 -23.31
C SER A 474 -17.26 28.83 -22.54
N ILE A 475 -16.00 28.55 -22.90
CA ILE A 475 -14.81 29.30 -22.46
C ILE A 475 -14.11 29.89 -23.67
N ILE A 476 -13.81 31.19 -23.62
CA ILE A 476 -13.00 31.90 -24.62
C ILE A 476 -11.75 32.44 -23.92
N LEU A 477 -10.57 32.07 -24.41
CA LEU A 477 -9.31 32.65 -24.01
C LEU A 477 -8.84 33.62 -25.09
N GLU A 478 -8.57 34.88 -24.75
CA GLU A 478 -8.11 35.86 -25.73
C GLU A 478 -7.16 36.89 -25.12
N ARG A 479 -6.40 37.56 -25.99
CA ARG A 479 -5.68 38.78 -25.64
C ARG A 479 -6.39 39.96 -26.28
N THR A 480 -6.40 41.10 -25.59
CA THR A 480 -6.99 42.35 -26.10
C THR A 480 -6.55 42.65 -27.55
N GLY A 481 -7.52 42.68 -28.46
CA GLY A 481 -7.30 42.99 -29.87
C GLY A 481 -6.71 41.87 -30.73
N GLN A 482 -6.60 40.64 -30.21
CA GLN A 482 -6.18 39.45 -30.94
C GLN A 482 -7.34 38.44 -31.10
N PRO A 483 -7.26 37.49 -32.04
CA PRO A 483 -8.19 36.37 -32.12
C PRO A 483 -8.17 35.52 -30.84
N ALA A 484 -9.27 34.83 -30.57
CA ALA A 484 -9.33 33.84 -29.49
C ALA A 484 -8.33 32.70 -29.72
N VAL A 485 -7.70 32.27 -28.64
CA VAL A 485 -6.77 31.14 -28.61
C VAL A 485 -7.56 29.86 -28.86
N SER A 486 -7.10 29.06 -29.81
CA SER A 486 -7.69 27.74 -30.08
C SER A 486 -7.32 26.75 -28.98
N GLY A 487 -8.21 25.82 -28.68
CA GLY A 487 -8.00 24.83 -27.64
C GLY A 487 -9.12 23.80 -27.59
N THR A 488 -9.03 22.87 -26.64
CA THR A 488 -10.03 21.82 -26.40
C THR A 488 -10.72 22.07 -25.06
N LEU A 489 -12.05 22.00 -25.03
CA LEU A 489 -12.81 22.04 -23.78
C LEU A 489 -13.13 20.62 -23.34
N LYS A 490 -12.92 20.32 -22.06
CA LYS A 490 -13.36 19.09 -21.41
C LYS A 490 -14.26 19.41 -20.23
N HIS A 491 -15.24 18.55 -20.01
CA HIS A 491 -16.10 18.57 -18.84
C HIS A 491 -15.82 17.31 -18.02
N TYR A 492 -15.57 17.51 -16.75
CA TYR A 492 -15.41 16.46 -15.75
C TYR A 492 -16.47 16.62 -14.68
N VAL A 493 -16.84 15.51 -14.05
CA VAL A 493 -17.66 15.51 -12.83
C VAL A 493 -16.79 15.00 -11.70
N VAL A 494 -16.56 15.84 -10.69
CA VAL A 494 -15.71 15.54 -9.54
C VAL A 494 -16.51 15.88 -8.28
N ASN A 495 -16.71 14.89 -7.41
CA ASN A 495 -17.52 15.04 -6.18
C ASN A 495 -18.91 15.66 -6.46
N ASP A 496 -19.61 15.12 -7.47
CA ASP A 496 -20.92 15.58 -7.98
C ASP A 496 -20.98 17.00 -8.58
N ASN A 497 -19.84 17.70 -8.65
CA ASN A 497 -19.76 19.04 -9.21
C ASN A 497 -19.09 19.03 -10.59
N SER A 498 -19.54 19.93 -11.47
CA SER A 498 -18.93 20.08 -12.79
C SER A 498 -17.62 20.87 -12.72
N LEU A 499 -16.62 20.38 -13.44
CA LEU A 499 -15.37 21.08 -13.74
C LEU A 499 -15.24 21.22 -15.25
N LEU A 500 -15.17 22.46 -15.73
CA LEU A 500 -14.79 22.74 -17.12
C LEU A 500 -13.30 23.05 -17.20
N SER A 501 -12.56 22.29 -18.01
CA SER A 501 -11.14 22.52 -18.27
C SER A 501 -10.91 22.87 -19.74
N PHE A 502 -10.29 24.01 -20.00
CA PHE A 502 -9.88 24.42 -21.35
C PHE A 502 -8.36 24.29 -21.51
N PHE A 503 -7.96 23.53 -22.54
CA PHE A 503 -6.57 23.24 -22.87
C PHE A 503 -6.17 24.01 -24.12
N PRO A 504 -5.35 25.06 -24.02
CA PRO A 504 -4.84 25.79 -25.18
C PRO A 504 -4.06 24.85 -26.12
N ALA A 505 -4.29 24.97 -27.43
CA ALA A 505 -3.62 24.16 -28.44
C ALA A 505 -2.20 24.64 -28.77
N GLU A 506 -1.86 25.87 -28.33
CA GLU A 506 -0.59 26.52 -28.62
C GLU A 506 -0.03 27.19 -27.36
N VAL A 507 1.30 27.32 -27.30
CA VAL A 507 1.99 28.12 -26.28
C VAL A 507 1.58 29.58 -26.44
N LEU A 508 1.26 30.25 -25.33
CA LEU A 508 0.86 31.65 -25.31
C LEU A 508 2.10 32.57 -25.43
N GLU A 509 1.90 33.82 -25.82
CA GLU A 509 2.95 34.83 -25.68
C GLU A 509 3.33 35.02 -24.19
N THR A 510 4.63 35.09 -23.89
CA THR A 510 5.17 35.31 -22.54
C THR A 510 5.02 36.76 -22.09
N ALA A 511 4.94 36.98 -20.78
CA ALA A 511 4.75 38.29 -20.15
C ALA A 511 3.56 39.09 -20.72
N ALA A 512 2.50 38.39 -21.15
CA ALA A 512 1.33 38.97 -21.78
C ALA A 512 0.07 38.72 -20.94
N GLU A 513 -0.80 39.72 -20.87
CA GLU A 513 -2.09 39.63 -20.21
C GLU A 513 -3.13 38.97 -21.13
N TYR A 514 -3.86 38.00 -20.59
CA TYR A 514 -4.96 37.30 -21.25
C TYR A 514 -6.24 37.45 -20.43
N THR A 515 -7.38 37.48 -21.13
CA THR A 515 -8.73 37.42 -20.57
C THR A 515 -9.35 36.07 -20.88
N ILE A 516 -9.87 35.43 -19.85
CA ILE A 516 -10.70 34.23 -19.90
C ILE A 516 -12.16 34.69 -19.76
N ARG A 517 -13.01 34.32 -20.71
CA ARG A 517 -14.44 34.62 -20.69
C ARG A 517 -15.24 33.33 -20.54
N LEU A 518 -16.02 33.24 -19.48
CA LEU A 518 -17.06 32.22 -19.34
C LEU A 518 -18.35 32.77 -19.95
N GLN A 519 -18.78 32.18 -21.07
CA GLN A 519 -19.98 32.64 -21.79
C GLN A 519 -21.27 32.31 -21.00
N PRO A 520 -22.32 33.15 -21.10
CA PRO A 520 -23.63 32.83 -20.54
C PRO A 520 -24.25 31.62 -21.27
N GLY A 521 -25.24 30.98 -20.64
CA GLY A 521 -26.00 29.87 -21.23
C GLY A 521 -25.67 28.48 -20.68
N LEU A 522 -24.56 28.34 -19.92
CA LEU A 522 -24.31 27.15 -19.11
C LEU A 522 -25.43 26.98 -18.08
N ALA A 523 -26.06 25.82 -18.04
CA ALA A 523 -27.21 25.54 -17.19
C ALA A 523 -26.94 24.33 -16.29
N ASP A 524 -27.61 24.29 -15.15
CA ASP A 524 -27.72 23.08 -14.33
C ASP A 524 -28.63 22.04 -15.01
N GLN A 525 -28.80 20.87 -14.39
CA GLN A 525 -29.70 19.81 -14.88
C GLN A 525 -31.19 20.18 -14.88
N PHE A 526 -31.57 21.35 -14.33
CA PHE A 526 -32.94 21.88 -14.29
C PHE A 526 -33.19 22.97 -15.34
N GLY A 527 -32.17 23.34 -16.11
CA GLY A 527 -32.24 24.40 -17.10
C GLY A 527 -32.08 25.81 -16.53
N ASN A 528 -31.67 25.96 -15.27
CA ASN A 528 -31.32 27.25 -14.69
C ASN A 528 -29.98 27.71 -15.28
N ALA A 529 -30.02 28.65 -16.22
CA ALA A 529 -28.82 29.08 -16.96
C ALA A 529 -28.15 30.32 -16.36
N ILE A 530 -26.81 30.35 -16.38
CA ILE A 530 -25.99 31.54 -16.14
C ILE A 530 -26.35 32.61 -17.17
N GLN A 531 -26.78 33.78 -16.69
CA GLN A 531 -27.30 34.85 -17.55
C GLN A 531 -26.25 35.87 -18.00
N THR A 532 -25.12 35.95 -17.30
CA THR A 532 -24.09 36.97 -17.52
C THR A 532 -22.74 36.34 -17.76
N GLU A 533 -22.00 36.89 -18.72
CA GLU A 533 -20.60 36.55 -18.94
C GLU A 533 -19.77 36.86 -17.69
N GLN A 534 -18.81 35.98 -17.37
CA GLN A 534 -17.79 36.22 -16.35
C GLN A 534 -16.43 36.37 -17.03
N MET A 535 -15.60 37.29 -16.53
CA MET A 535 -14.27 37.57 -17.06
C MET A 535 -13.21 37.40 -15.97
N VAL A 536 -12.12 36.72 -16.31
CA VAL A 536 -10.96 36.51 -15.44
C VAL A 536 -9.68 36.89 -16.19
N HIS A 537 -8.79 37.65 -15.56
CA HIS A 537 -7.54 38.14 -16.15
C HIS A 537 -6.34 37.43 -15.54
N PHE A 538 -5.33 37.12 -16.35
CA PHE A 538 -4.04 36.63 -15.85
C PHE A 538 -2.90 37.05 -16.77
N THR A 539 -1.67 37.00 -16.27
CA THR A 539 -0.45 37.28 -17.03
C THR A 539 0.45 36.05 -17.06
N THR A 540 0.84 35.62 -18.26
CA THR A 540 1.79 34.52 -18.48
C THR A 540 3.17 34.84 -17.91
N ASP A 541 3.94 33.82 -17.55
CA ASP A 541 5.33 34.02 -17.12
C ASP A 541 6.21 34.65 -18.22
N ASN A 542 7.37 35.17 -17.81
CA ASN A 542 8.31 35.83 -18.71
C ASN A 542 9.47 34.92 -19.13
N LEU A 543 9.37 33.62 -18.89
CA LEU A 543 10.47 32.68 -19.01
C LEU A 543 10.27 31.78 -20.23
N SER A 544 11.38 31.46 -20.88
CA SER A 544 11.45 30.34 -21.81
C SER A 544 12.16 29.21 -21.12
N TYR A 545 11.70 27.97 -21.28
CA TYR A 545 12.27 26.82 -20.59
C TYR A 545 12.87 25.83 -21.59
N GLU A 546 14.01 25.27 -21.24
CA GLU A 546 14.44 23.97 -21.73
C GLU A 546 13.79 22.90 -20.85
N MET A 547 13.14 21.91 -21.45
CA MET A 547 12.43 20.85 -20.73
C MET A 547 13.07 19.50 -21.01
N LEU A 548 13.22 18.70 -19.96
CA LEU A 548 13.58 17.29 -20.04
C LEU A 548 12.48 16.48 -19.35
N SER A 549 11.79 15.62 -20.11
CA SER A 549 10.83 14.68 -19.54
C SER A 549 11.56 13.61 -18.73
N ILE A 550 11.10 13.37 -17.50
CA ILE A 550 11.50 12.23 -16.68
C ILE A 550 10.55 11.07 -16.96
N ASP A 551 9.25 11.31 -16.82
CA ASP A 551 8.18 10.38 -17.14
C ASP A 551 6.97 11.16 -17.64
N ASN A 552 6.47 10.84 -18.83
CA ASN A 552 5.23 11.40 -19.36
C ASN A 552 4.03 10.51 -19.07
N PHE A 553 4.21 9.38 -18.37
CA PHE A 553 3.17 8.45 -17.95
C PHE A 553 2.36 7.81 -19.10
N GLU A 554 2.88 7.83 -20.33
CA GLU A 554 2.22 7.25 -21.51
C GLU A 554 2.47 5.74 -21.66
N THR A 555 3.52 5.21 -21.03
CA THR A 555 3.92 3.80 -21.18
C THR A 555 4.52 3.22 -19.91
N ASN A 556 4.29 1.92 -19.67
CA ASN A 556 4.92 1.13 -18.59
C ASN A 556 4.79 1.74 -17.18
N VAL A 557 3.76 2.54 -16.92
CA VAL A 557 3.54 3.18 -15.61
C VAL A 557 3.51 2.11 -14.52
N THR A 558 2.76 1.02 -14.73
CA THR A 558 2.59 -0.05 -13.74
C THR A 558 3.86 -0.85 -13.46
N ASP A 559 4.78 -0.90 -14.43
CA ASP A 559 6.04 -1.63 -14.32
C ASP A 559 7.14 -0.76 -13.69
N ASN A 560 7.15 0.54 -14.01
CA ASN A 560 8.17 1.47 -13.53
C ASN A 560 7.92 1.88 -12.08
N TRP A 561 6.68 2.18 -11.74
CA TRP A 561 6.28 2.66 -10.41
C TRP A 561 5.58 1.53 -9.64
N TRP A 562 5.84 1.39 -8.35
CA TRP A 562 5.20 0.36 -7.52
C TRP A 562 3.78 0.72 -7.13
N ALA A 563 2.93 -0.28 -6.95
CA ALA A 563 1.70 -0.05 -6.20
C ALA A 563 2.05 0.41 -4.78
N PRO A 564 1.31 1.35 -4.17
CA PRO A 564 1.61 1.86 -2.83
C PRO A 564 1.88 0.77 -1.79
N GLN A 565 1.15 -0.34 -1.83
CA GLN A 565 1.27 -1.49 -0.92
C GLN A 565 2.60 -2.24 -1.02
N GLN A 566 3.30 -2.13 -2.14
CA GLN A 566 4.59 -2.78 -2.35
C GLN A 566 5.74 -1.94 -1.77
N SER A 567 5.49 -0.67 -1.47
CA SER A 567 6.48 0.24 -0.89
C SER A 567 6.58 0.03 0.61
N GLY A 568 7.74 -0.42 1.10
CA GLY A 568 7.96 -0.75 2.52
C GLY A 568 7.84 0.42 3.51
N SER A 569 7.66 1.65 3.03
CA SER A 569 7.40 2.84 3.86
C SER A 569 5.96 3.34 3.79
N THR A 570 5.10 2.73 2.95
CA THR A 570 3.68 3.06 2.93
C THR A 570 3.01 2.52 4.19
N GLY A 571 2.18 3.34 4.84
CA GLY A 571 1.49 2.98 6.08
C GLY A 571 0.32 3.91 6.40
N GLY A 572 -0.58 3.44 7.28
CA GLY A 572 -1.81 4.15 7.63
C GLY A 572 -2.87 4.16 6.53
N ILE A 573 -2.85 3.17 5.64
CA ILE A 573 -3.77 3.08 4.51
C ILE A 573 -4.80 1.95 4.69
N ILE A 574 -5.95 2.09 4.04
CA ILE A 574 -6.89 0.99 3.77
C ILE A 574 -6.44 0.35 2.45
N SER A 575 -5.98 -0.90 2.53
CA SER A 575 -5.26 -1.55 1.43
C SER A 575 -6.16 -1.80 0.21
N GLU A 576 -7.44 -2.06 0.43
CA GLU A 576 -8.45 -2.34 -0.59
C GLU A 576 -8.89 -1.08 -1.35
N GLN A 577 -8.64 0.10 -0.79
CA GLN A 577 -9.05 1.40 -1.34
C GLN A 577 -7.87 2.21 -1.89
N THR A 578 -6.65 1.78 -1.60
CA THR A 578 -5.43 2.41 -2.12
C THR A 578 -4.95 1.64 -3.34
N SER A 579 -4.62 2.28 -4.44
CA SER A 579 -4.09 1.58 -5.62
C SER A 579 -3.49 2.56 -6.60
N ARG A 580 -2.49 2.14 -7.38
CA ARG A 580 -1.98 2.91 -8.51
C ARG A 580 -2.34 2.20 -9.82
N GLY A 581 -2.93 2.93 -10.76
CA GLY A 581 -3.24 2.48 -12.11
C GLY A 581 -2.93 3.56 -13.16
N THR A 582 -3.60 3.45 -14.30
CA THR A 582 -3.54 4.46 -15.36
C THR A 582 -4.95 4.90 -15.76
N ASN A 583 -5.08 6.09 -16.33
CA ASN A 583 -6.36 6.65 -16.74
C ASN A 583 -6.26 7.35 -18.10
N SER A 584 -7.27 7.19 -18.95
CA SER A 584 -7.33 7.80 -20.29
C SER A 584 -8.39 8.89 -20.42
N GLU A 585 -9.15 9.17 -19.36
CA GLU A 585 -10.19 10.20 -19.31
C GLU A 585 -9.64 11.50 -18.72
N PHE A 586 -8.95 11.39 -17.59
CA PHE A 586 -8.25 12.48 -16.92
C PHE A 586 -6.81 12.56 -17.43
N VAL A 587 -6.60 13.31 -18.51
CA VAL A 587 -5.30 13.44 -19.19
C VAL A 587 -4.93 14.90 -19.42
N ASN A 588 -3.63 15.21 -19.48
CA ASN A 588 -3.16 16.54 -19.84
C ASN A 588 -3.13 16.72 -21.37
N LEU A 589 -4.14 17.41 -21.93
CA LEU A 589 -4.19 17.61 -23.38
C LEU A 589 -3.19 18.67 -23.91
N VAL A 590 -2.56 19.47 -23.04
CA VAL A 590 -1.54 20.45 -23.47
C VAL A 590 -0.30 19.73 -24.00
N SER A 591 0.06 18.57 -23.46
CA SER A 591 1.19 17.75 -23.89
C SER A 591 0.82 16.70 -24.95
N ASN A 592 -0.45 16.65 -25.36
CA ASN A 592 -1.03 15.58 -26.17
C ASN A 592 -0.95 14.20 -25.50
N SER A 593 -1.01 14.14 -24.17
CA SER A 593 -1.09 12.89 -23.43
C SER A 593 -2.38 12.13 -23.78
N ASN A 594 -2.27 10.81 -23.88
CA ASN A 594 -3.41 9.89 -24.02
C ASN A 594 -3.67 9.13 -22.72
N GLN A 595 -2.76 9.22 -21.76
CA GLN A 595 -2.84 8.52 -20.49
C GLN A 595 -2.16 9.33 -19.39
N SER A 596 -2.68 9.19 -18.17
CA SER A 596 -2.05 9.69 -16.95
C SER A 596 -1.85 8.55 -15.94
N MET A 597 -0.99 8.77 -14.95
CA MET A 597 -0.92 7.89 -13.79
C MET A 597 -2.06 8.22 -12.81
N GLN A 598 -2.81 7.21 -12.39
CA GLN A 598 -3.89 7.33 -11.41
C GLN A 598 -3.44 6.78 -10.06
N LEU A 599 -3.73 7.50 -8.97
CA LEU A 599 -3.59 7.03 -7.59
C LEU A 599 -4.93 7.17 -6.86
N ASN A 600 -5.53 6.03 -6.52
CA ASN A 600 -6.59 5.96 -5.53
C ASN A 600 -5.95 5.86 -4.14
N TYR A 601 -6.44 6.62 -3.18
CA TYR A 601 -5.99 6.56 -1.80
C TYR A 601 -7.17 6.28 -0.87
N GLY A 602 -6.92 5.52 0.20
CA GLY A 602 -7.81 5.33 1.33
C GLY A 602 -7.00 5.34 2.62
N TRP A 603 -7.34 6.20 3.57
CA TRP A 603 -6.60 6.38 4.82
C TRP A 603 -7.29 5.68 5.99
N ASP A 604 -6.53 4.90 6.77
CA ASP A 604 -6.98 4.44 8.09
C ASP A 604 -6.74 5.57 9.09
N THR A 605 -7.79 6.34 9.39
CA THR A 605 -7.70 7.51 10.29
C THR A 605 -7.42 7.13 11.76
N SER A 606 -7.45 5.85 12.11
CA SER A 606 -7.04 5.36 13.43
C SER A 606 -5.52 5.14 13.56
N ALA A 607 -4.78 5.13 12.44
CA ALA A 607 -3.35 4.87 12.43
C ALA A 607 -2.51 6.00 13.07
N GLY A 608 -1.34 5.63 13.61
CA GLY A 608 -0.43 6.58 14.25
C GLY A 608 0.40 7.46 13.29
N SER A 609 0.43 7.12 12.00
CA SER A 609 1.13 7.86 10.95
C SER A 609 0.59 7.48 9.57
N TRP A 610 0.62 8.43 8.63
CA TRP A 610 0.10 8.26 7.27
C TRP A 610 1.16 8.61 6.23
N LEU A 611 1.48 7.66 5.37
CA LEU A 611 2.34 7.90 4.23
C LEU A 611 1.96 6.94 3.11
N ILE A 612 1.68 7.47 1.93
CA ILE A 612 1.74 6.72 0.68
C ILE A 612 3.03 7.13 -0.01
N ARG A 613 3.86 6.15 -0.36
CA ARG A 613 5.07 6.36 -1.16
C ARG A 613 4.93 5.61 -2.47
N ASP A 614 4.53 6.32 -3.51
CA ASP A 614 4.48 5.81 -4.88
C ASP A 614 5.90 5.80 -5.44
N PHE A 615 6.56 4.64 -5.34
CA PHE A 615 8.00 4.50 -5.53
C PHE A 615 8.35 4.18 -6.98
N LEU A 616 9.22 4.99 -7.58
CA LEU A 616 9.77 4.73 -8.91
C LEU A 616 10.87 3.67 -8.78
N SER A 617 10.49 2.42 -9.07
CA SER A 617 11.31 1.23 -8.88
C SER A 617 12.26 0.91 -10.02
N GLY A 618 11.94 1.34 -11.25
CA GLY A 618 12.70 0.96 -12.43
C GLY A 618 12.33 1.73 -13.70
N GLY A 619 12.82 1.22 -14.83
CA GLY A 619 12.55 1.78 -16.16
C GLY A 619 13.45 2.94 -16.59
N VAL A 620 13.14 3.48 -17.76
CA VAL A 620 13.80 4.67 -18.34
C VAL A 620 13.71 5.88 -17.39
N PRO A 621 12.55 6.20 -16.77
CA PRO A 621 12.45 7.31 -15.83
C PRO A 621 13.45 7.22 -14.68
N ARG A 622 13.66 6.01 -14.13
CA ARG A 622 14.58 5.78 -13.00
C ARG A 622 16.06 5.96 -13.37
N SER A 623 16.37 6.00 -14.67
CA SER A 623 17.71 6.24 -15.20
C SER A 623 17.98 7.72 -15.48
N VAL A 624 16.96 8.59 -15.39
CA VAL A 624 17.14 10.04 -15.57
C VAL A 624 17.79 10.62 -14.33
N THR A 625 18.97 11.22 -14.51
CA THR A 625 19.73 11.87 -13.45
C THR A 625 20.01 13.32 -13.77
N PHE A 626 20.07 14.16 -12.75
CA PHE A 626 20.17 15.62 -12.90
C PHE A 626 20.93 16.26 -11.74
N ASP A 627 21.08 17.58 -11.76
CA ASP A 627 21.62 18.37 -10.65
C ASP A 627 20.54 19.31 -10.07
N ASN A 628 20.90 20.09 -9.06
CA ASN A 628 19.98 21.03 -8.41
C ASN A 628 19.78 22.35 -9.17
N THR A 629 20.20 22.45 -10.44
CA THR A 629 20.09 23.71 -11.22
C THR A 629 18.79 23.84 -12.02
N SER A 630 17.96 22.79 -12.01
CA SER A 630 16.66 22.75 -12.68
C SER A 630 15.52 22.81 -11.66
N SER A 631 14.32 23.16 -12.09
CA SER A 631 13.11 22.97 -11.29
C SER A 631 12.45 21.64 -11.67
N LEU A 632 11.96 20.91 -10.69
CA LEU A 632 11.17 19.70 -10.89
C LEU A 632 9.69 20.09 -10.98
N GLN A 633 9.00 19.57 -11.98
CA GLN A 633 7.59 19.89 -12.26
C GLN A 633 6.77 18.65 -12.55
N MET A 634 5.49 18.71 -12.22
CA MET A 634 4.51 17.68 -12.58
C MET A 634 3.11 18.30 -12.62
N TYR A 635 2.29 17.91 -13.59
CA TYR A 635 0.87 18.25 -13.58
C TYR A 635 0.13 17.27 -12.66
N ILE A 636 -0.76 17.83 -11.85
CA ILE A 636 -1.59 17.07 -10.94
C ILE A 636 -3.04 17.48 -11.12
N PHE A 637 -3.89 16.51 -11.42
CA PHE A 637 -5.33 16.68 -11.28
C PHE A 637 -5.69 16.49 -9.81
N GLY A 638 -6.02 17.58 -9.14
CA GLY A 638 -6.44 17.59 -7.75
C GLY A 638 -7.92 17.22 -7.60
N ASP A 639 -8.27 16.68 -6.44
CA ASP A 639 -9.63 16.29 -6.05
C ASP A 639 -10.22 17.17 -4.93
N GLY A 640 -9.51 18.24 -4.54
CA GLY A 640 -9.92 19.13 -3.45
C GLY A 640 -9.83 18.51 -2.05
N SER A 641 -9.12 17.40 -1.90
CA SER A 641 -9.13 16.60 -0.66
C SER A 641 -8.44 17.21 0.55
N HIS A 642 -7.66 18.28 0.39
CA HIS A 642 -6.76 18.81 1.41
C HIS A 642 -5.71 17.81 1.94
N ASN A 643 -5.52 16.67 1.27
CA ASN A 643 -4.35 15.83 1.47
C ASN A 643 -3.08 16.57 1.01
N LYS A 644 -1.91 16.09 1.42
CA LYS A 644 -0.64 16.74 1.10
C LYS A 644 0.22 15.86 0.22
N ILE A 645 0.81 16.44 -0.81
CA ILE A 645 1.74 15.78 -1.72
C ILE A 645 3.14 16.41 -1.66
N ARG A 646 4.19 15.64 -1.97
CA ARG A 646 5.54 16.15 -2.16
C ARG A 646 6.36 15.25 -3.09
N PHE A 647 7.45 15.79 -3.60
CA PHE A 647 8.46 15.02 -4.32
C PHE A 647 9.50 14.44 -3.36
N ALA A 648 10.04 13.27 -3.68
CA ALA A 648 11.21 12.70 -3.03
C ALA A 648 12.29 12.35 -4.07
N LEU A 649 13.55 12.64 -3.75
CA LEU A 649 14.73 12.44 -4.58
C LEU A 649 15.75 11.59 -3.84
N ASP A 650 16.42 10.68 -4.56
CA ASP A 650 17.73 10.20 -4.12
C ASP A 650 18.79 11.21 -4.54
N ASP A 651 19.71 11.56 -3.66
CA ASP A 651 20.92 12.31 -3.96
C ASP A 651 22.18 11.41 -3.94
N ARG A 652 23.32 11.93 -4.41
CA ARG A 652 24.61 11.20 -4.46
C ARG A 652 24.55 9.78 -5.08
N VAL A 653 23.64 9.57 -6.02
CA VAL A 653 23.48 8.30 -6.76
C VAL A 653 24.81 7.91 -7.43
N PRO A 654 25.19 6.61 -7.46
CA PRO A 654 24.42 5.42 -7.07
C PRO A 654 24.58 5.01 -5.60
N THR A 655 25.14 5.86 -4.75
CA THR A 655 25.35 5.52 -3.33
C THR A 655 24.00 5.50 -2.61
N ALA A 656 23.62 4.35 -2.06
CA ALA A 656 22.40 4.21 -1.28
C ALA A 656 22.69 4.42 0.21
N ALA A 657 22.06 5.43 0.81
CA ALA A 657 22.06 5.67 2.25
C ALA A 657 20.81 6.44 2.65
N ALA A 658 20.31 6.25 3.87
CA ALA A 658 19.14 6.98 4.36
C ALA A 658 19.32 8.51 4.29
N SER A 659 20.54 8.99 4.54
CA SER A 659 20.93 10.40 4.46
C SER A 659 20.83 11.01 3.07
N ASN A 660 20.65 10.19 2.03
CA ASN A 660 20.63 10.62 0.64
C ASN A 660 19.21 10.73 0.08
N HIS A 661 18.17 10.72 0.93
CA HIS A 661 16.78 10.87 0.49
C HIS A 661 16.21 12.23 0.89
N GLU A 662 16.14 13.13 -0.07
CA GLU A 662 15.65 14.49 0.12
C GLU A 662 14.24 14.65 -0.41
N VAL A 663 13.48 15.55 0.19
CA VAL A 663 12.07 15.75 -0.14
C VAL A 663 11.77 17.23 -0.34
N SER A 664 10.80 17.56 -1.17
CA SER A 664 10.25 18.91 -1.18
C SER A 664 9.47 19.19 0.12
N ILE A 665 9.09 20.44 0.32
CA ILE A 665 8.00 20.74 1.25
C ILE A 665 6.69 20.07 0.79
N TRP A 666 5.72 19.99 1.71
CA TRP A 666 4.38 19.51 1.40
C TRP A 666 3.54 20.58 0.69
N TYR A 667 2.92 20.21 -0.42
CA TYR A 667 1.89 20.98 -1.13
C TYR A 667 0.52 20.43 -0.73
N THR A 668 -0.42 21.31 -0.33
CA THR A 668 -1.78 20.89 0.04
C THR A 668 -2.65 20.85 -1.22
N ILE A 669 -3.33 19.74 -1.47
CA ILE A 669 -4.28 19.58 -2.60
C ILE A 669 -5.61 20.27 -2.23
N ASP A 670 -5.62 21.59 -2.27
CA ASP A 670 -6.79 22.44 -2.00
C ASP A 670 -7.52 22.91 -3.27
N TRP A 671 -7.27 22.23 -4.39
CA TRP A 671 -7.85 22.54 -5.69
C TRP A 671 -8.45 21.30 -6.35
N VAL A 672 -9.40 21.52 -7.26
CA VAL A 672 -9.96 20.50 -8.15
C VAL A 672 -9.53 20.80 -9.58
N GLY A 673 -9.09 19.79 -10.31
CA GLY A 673 -8.63 19.93 -11.69
C GLY A 673 -7.11 19.98 -11.87
N TRP A 674 -6.66 20.11 -13.11
CA TRP A 674 -5.23 20.11 -13.46
C TRP A 674 -4.52 21.36 -12.98
N ARG A 675 -3.38 21.18 -12.30
CA ARG A 675 -2.49 22.26 -11.87
C ARG A 675 -1.03 21.82 -11.98
N LEU A 676 -0.15 22.71 -12.42
CA LEU A 676 1.28 22.47 -12.41
C LEU A 676 1.84 22.74 -11.01
N ILE A 677 2.49 21.75 -10.39
CA ILE A 677 3.30 21.98 -9.19
C ILE A 677 4.77 22.06 -9.58
N THR A 678 5.51 22.95 -8.92
CA THR A 678 6.94 23.19 -9.18
C THR A 678 7.71 23.16 -7.87
N TRP A 679 8.87 22.49 -7.88
CA TRP A 679 9.90 22.59 -6.86
C TRP A 679 11.19 23.11 -7.50
N ASP A 680 11.55 24.36 -7.20
CA ASP A 680 12.82 24.94 -7.63
C ASP A 680 13.96 24.38 -6.78
N LEU A 681 14.68 23.39 -7.31
CA LEU A 681 15.74 22.69 -6.57
C LEU A 681 16.89 23.60 -6.12
N SER A 682 17.01 24.80 -6.70
CA SER A 682 18.07 25.75 -6.39
C SER A 682 17.68 26.77 -5.31
N ASN A 683 16.40 27.12 -5.23
CA ASN A 683 15.91 28.25 -4.41
C ASN A 683 14.90 27.84 -3.35
N ASP A 684 14.12 26.77 -3.57
CA ASP A 684 13.07 26.36 -2.65
C ASP A 684 13.63 25.54 -1.48
N PRO A 685 12.97 25.60 -0.31
CA PRO A 685 13.37 24.82 0.85
C PRO A 685 13.25 23.31 0.61
N VAL A 686 14.23 22.57 1.12
CA VAL A 686 14.16 21.11 1.27
C VAL A 686 13.36 20.79 2.53
N GLY A 687 12.38 19.88 2.39
CA GLY A 687 11.57 19.39 3.49
C GLY A 687 12.32 18.45 4.42
N SER A 688 11.65 17.94 5.46
CA SER A 688 12.23 16.99 6.40
C SER A 688 11.62 15.59 6.20
N TRP A 689 12.50 14.58 6.16
CA TRP A 689 12.14 13.17 6.18
C TRP A 689 13.28 12.34 6.80
N ILE A 690 14.00 11.52 6.01
CA ILE A 690 15.13 10.68 6.47
C ILE A 690 16.50 11.16 5.99
N GLY A 691 16.53 12.13 5.06
CA GLY A 691 17.74 12.74 4.50
C GLY A 691 18.48 13.70 5.43
N ASP A 692 19.58 14.26 4.92
CA ASP A 692 20.43 15.24 5.61
C ASP A 692 20.02 16.71 5.39
N GLY A 693 19.01 16.94 4.53
CA GLY A 693 18.43 18.25 4.21
C GLY A 693 19.20 19.02 3.15
N ARG A 694 20.06 18.37 2.35
CA ARG A 694 20.88 19.02 1.32
C ARG A 694 20.76 18.33 -0.02
N LEU A 695 20.30 19.07 -1.03
CA LEU A 695 20.35 18.60 -2.42
C LEU A 695 21.78 18.74 -2.98
N ASP A 696 22.57 17.66 -2.92
CA ASP A 696 23.93 17.63 -3.46
C ASP A 696 24.29 16.37 -4.27
N GLY A 697 25.34 16.47 -5.09
CA GLY A 697 25.71 15.39 -6.00
C GLY A 697 24.70 15.18 -7.14
N THR A 698 24.44 13.91 -7.48
CA THR A 698 23.59 13.52 -8.62
C THR A 698 22.17 13.17 -8.17
N LEU A 699 21.23 14.00 -8.63
CA LEU A 699 19.75 13.92 -8.69
C LEU A 699 19.23 12.69 -9.48
N ARG A 700 17.96 12.28 -9.57
CA ARG A 700 17.15 11.55 -8.58
C ARG A 700 15.71 11.28 -9.04
N ILE A 701 14.66 11.62 -8.30
CA ILE A 701 13.37 10.90 -8.28
C ILE A 701 13.50 9.51 -7.67
N ASP A 702 13.07 9.50 -6.41
CA ASP A 702 12.76 8.32 -5.63
C ASP A 702 11.26 8.01 -5.74
N SER A 703 10.41 8.97 -5.36
CA SER A 703 8.97 8.74 -5.22
C SER A 703 8.16 10.02 -5.27
N ILE A 704 6.86 9.84 -5.50
CA ILE A 704 5.82 10.82 -5.19
C ILE A 704 5.20 10.38 -3.86
N GLN A 705 5.09 11.30 -2.90
CA GLN A 705 4.61 10.98 -1.56
C GLN A 705 3.33 11.74 -1.26
N LEU A 706 2.35 11.03 -0.66
CA LEU A 706 1.09 11.60 -0.18
C LEU A 706 0.96 11.35 1.33
N THR A 707 0.34 12.28 2.06
CA THR A 707 0.04 12.11 3.49
C THR A 707 -1.31 12.73 3.85
N TYR A 708 -1.96 12.13 4.85
CA TYR A 708 -3.18 12.61 5.46
C TYR A 708 -2.91 13.70 6.50
N GLN A 709 -3.87 14.59 6.67
CA GLN A 709 -3.96 15.48 7.84
C GLN A 709 -5.40 15.50 8.35
N ALA A 710 -5.58 15.72 9.65
CA ALA A 710 -6.91 15.80 10.24
C ALA A 710 -7.79 16.83 9.51
N GLY A 711 -8.96 16.38 9.05
CA GLY A 711 -9.91 17.18 8.27
C GLY A 711 -9.75 17.10 6.75
N ALA A 712 -8.75 16.38 6.23
CA ALA A 712 -8.67 16.02 4.82
C ALA A 712 -9.63 14.87 4.48
N ALA A 713 -9.89 14.66 3.18
CA ALA A 713 -10.68 13.52 2.71
C ALA A 713 -9.95 12.20 2.98
N GLU A 714 -10.70 11.21 3.49
CA GLU A 714 -10.18 9.90 3.83
C GLU A 714 -9.97 9.03 2.59
N ILE A 715 -10.78 9.24 1.54
CA ILE A 715 -10.76 8.46 0.30
C ILE A 715 -10.85 9.42 -0.89
N GLY A 716 -10.13 9.14 -1.96
CA GLY A 716 -10.23 9.89 -3.22
C GLY A 716 -9.24 9.41 -4.28
N THR A 717 -9.09 10.21 -5.33
CA THR A 717 -8.29 9.85 -6.51
C THR A 717 -7.55 11.08 -7.04
N LEU A 718 -6.25 10.92 -7.28
CA LEU A 718 -5.41 11.91 -7.94
C LEU A 718 -4.91 11.37 -9.28
N TYR A 719 -4.63 12.28 -10.22
CA TYR A 719 -3.99 11.94 -11.49
C TYR A 719 -2.72 12.77 -11.70
N PHE A 720 -1.70 12.14 -12.27
CA PHE A 720 -0.37 12.74 -12.48
C PHE A 720 0.04 12.62 -13.94
N ASP A 721 0.60 13.70 -14.47
CA ASP A 721 1.04 13.77 -15.86
C ASP A 721 2.32 14.63 -16.00
N ASP A 722 3.11 14.34 -17.02
CA ASP A 722 4.34 15.06 -17.40
C ASP A 722 5.31 15.41 -16.25
N LEU A 723 5.82 14.40 -15.54
CA LEU A 723 6.94 14.60 -14.60
C LEU A 723 8.20 15.00 -15.38
N ARG A 724 8.69 16.21 -15.13
CA ARG A 724 9.73 16.85 -15.95
C ARG A 724 10.67 17.74 -15.16
N LEU A 725 11.83 17.99 -15.73
CA LEU A 725 12.76 19.04 -15.31
C LEU A 725 12.64 20.21 -16.26
N VAL A 726 12.66 21.41 -15.70
CA VAL A 726 12.69 22.65 -16.47
C VAL A 726 13.86 23.52 -16.06
N ARG A 727 14.52 24.12 -17.04
CA ARG A 727 15.58 25.09 -16.83
C ARG A 727 15.21 26.37 -17.55
N ALA A 728 15.10 27.46 -16.81
CA ALA A 728 14.88 28.77 -17.39
C ALA A 728 16.07 29.14 -18.29
N LEU A 729 15.79 29.38 -19.57
CA LEU A 729 16.75 29.91 -20.52
C LEU A 729 16.86 31.42 -20.30
N PRO A 730 18.07 31.98 -20.20
CA PRO A 730 18.24 33.42 -20.19
C PRO A 730 17.84 33.96 -21.56
N THR A 731 16.64 34.54 -21.66
CA THR A 731 16.25 35.31 -22.83
C THR A 731 17.12 36.57 -22.88
N SER A 732 17.67 36.87 -24.05
CA SER A 732 18.60 37.97 -24.36
C SER A 732 18.37 39.25 -23.55
N VAL A 733 19.46 39.87 -23.11
CA VAL A 733 19.48 41.20 -22.47
C VAL A 733 18.80 42.23 -23.39
N SER A 734 17.55 42.55 -23.06
CA SER A 734 17.00 43.87 -23.30
C SER A 734 17.32 44.68 -22.06
N GLU A 735 18.28 45.62 -22.17
CA GLU A 735 18.40 46.70 -21.20
C GLU A 735 17.07 47.47 -21.16
N ARG A 736 16.21 47.09 -20.24
CA ARG A 736 15.30 48.03 -19.60
C ARG A 736 15.31 47.72 -18.12
N THR A 737 15.99 48.57 -17.39
CA THR A 737 15.92 48.68 -15.94
C THR A 737 14.47 48.94 -15.55
N GLU A 738 13.66 47.89 -15.39
CA GLU A 738 12.44 48.02 -14.59
C GLU A 738 12.85 47.83 -13.14
N ASN A 739 13.27 48.95 -12.56
CA ASN A 739 13.05 49.20 -11.15
C ASN A 739 11.56 48.92 -10.90
N LEU A 740 11.23 47.78 -10.28
CA LEU A 740 9.96 47.61 -9.58
C LEU A 740 9.91 48.71 -8.54
N ILE A 741 9.35 49.86 -8.91
CA ILE A 741 9.04 50.95 -8.01
C ILE A 741 7.91 50.40 -7.13
N PRO A 742 8.14 50.21 -5.82
CA PRO A 742 7.07 49.81 -4.93
C PRO A 742 5.94 50.85 -5.04
N THR A 743 4.71 50.40 -5.28
CA THR A 743 3.54 51.29 -5.31
C THR A 743 3.17 51.79 -3.92
N ASP A 744 3.50 50.99 -2.89
CA ASP A 744 3.11 51.23 -1.50
C ASP A 744 4.29 51.16 -0.53
N PHE A 745 4.21 51.97 0.53
CA PHE A 745 5.07 51.83 1.70
C PHE A 745 4.64 50.62 2.51
N THR A 746 5.56 49.68 2.70
CA THR A 746 5.34 48.48 3.50
C THR A 746 6.52 48.28 4.44
N LEU A 747 6.25 48.12 5.73
CA LEU A 747 7.22 47.62 6.70
C LEU A 747 7.04 46.11 6.82
N PHE A 748 8.10 45.33 6.67
CA PHE A 748 8.03 43.87 6.80
C PHE A 748 8.36 43.41 8.22
N GLN A 749 7.95 42.18 8.56
CA GLN A 749 8.38 41.53 9.79
C GLN A 749 9.89 41.29 9.74
N ASN A 750 10.61 41.61 10.82
CA ASN A 750 12.05 41.41 10.91
C ASN A 750 12.39 39.91 10.85
N PHE A 751 13.48 39.53 10.17
CA PHE A 751 13.92 38.14 10.09
C PHE A 751 15.41 38.01 10.45
N PRO A 752 15.79 37.05 11.32
CA PRO A 752 14.90 36.17 12.10
C PRO A 752 14.08 36.94 13.16
N ASN A 753 12.99 36.36 13.66
CA ASN A 753 12.24 36.80 14.86
C ASN A 753 11.57 35.58 15.54
N PRO A 754 11.96 35.16 16.75
CA PRO A 754 12.98 35.77 17.62
C PRO A 754 14.40 35.75 17.00
N PHE A 755 15.26 36.68 17.41
CA PHE A 755 16.62 36.82 16.85
C PHE A 755 17.72 36.82 17.93
N ASN A 756 18.95 36.44 17.57
CA ASN A 756 20.11 36.46 18.45
C ASN A 756 21.44 36.67 17.68
N PRO A 757 22.22 37.74 17.91
CA PRO A 757 21.80 39.08 18.34
C PRO A 757 21.43 39.95 17.13
N THR A 758 21.40 39.40 15.90
CA THR A 758 21.17 40.15 14.66
C THR A 758 19.86 39.80 13.97
N THR A 759 19.17 40.82 13.48
CA THR A 759 17.98 40.69 12.63
C THR A 759 18.01 41.74 11.52
N THR A 760 17.34 41.46 10.41
CA THR A 760 17.20 42.38 9.28
C THR A 760 15.75 42.86 9.22
N ILE A 761 15.58 44.18 9.16
CA ILE A 761 14.27 44.84 8.97
C ILE A 761 14.22 45.31 7.52
N ARG A 762 13.24 44.82 6.75
CA ARG A 762 13.00 45.24 5.37
C ARG A 762 11.82 46.22 5.32
N PHE A 763 11.87 47.17 4.40
CA PHE A 763 10.73 48.03 4.07
C PHE A 763 10.83 48.57 2.63
N THR A 764 9.71 48.99 2.06
CA THR A 764 9.64 49.64 0.75
C THR A 764 9.45 51.15 0.89
N VAL A 765 10.10 51.91 0.01
CA VAL A 765 9.88 53.34 -0.20
C VAL A 765 9.22 53.52 -1.56
N ALA A 766 7.97 54.01 -1.55
CA ALA A 766 7.16 54.15 -2.75
C ALA A 766 7.14 55.58 -3.33
N ASN A 767 6.82 55.69 -4.62
CA ASN A 767 6.50 56.91 -5.38
C ASN A 767 7.61 57.96 -5.59
N LYS A 768 8.31 58.39 -4.53
CA LYS A 768 9.41 59.37 -4.59
C LYS A 768 10.40 59.15 -3.46
N ALA A 769 11.65 59.59 -3.69
CA ALA A 769 12.63 59.69 -2.62
C ALA A 769 12.09 60.62 -1.52
N GLN A 770 12.12 60.18 -0.27
CA GLN A 770 11.56 60.94 0.85
C GLN A 770 12.22 60.61 2.19
N PRO A 771 12.06 61.46 3.22
CA PRO A 771 12.59 61.19 4.55
C PRO A 771 11.98 59.92 5.16
N VAL A 772 12.83 59.01 5.62
CA VAL A 772 12.45 57.78 6.30
C VAL A 772 13.23 57.64 7.60
N LYS A 773 12.49 57.43 8.69
CA LYS A 773 13.03 57.23 10.02
C LYS A 773 12.63 55.88 10.58
N LEU A 774 13.59 55.01 10.85
CA LEU A 774 13.38 53.70 11.49
C LEU A 774 13.97 53.72 12.89
N VAL A 775 13.12 53.57 13.90
CA VAL A 775 13.50 53.67 15.31
C VAL A 775 13.08 52.42 16.08
N ILE A 776 13.96 51.93 16.94
CA ILE A 776 13.66 50.85 17.88
C ILE A 776 13.31 51.44 19.24
N TYR A 777 12.26 50.91 19.83
CA TYR A 777 11.74 51.24 21.15
C TYR A 777 11.72 50.02 22.06
N ASP A 778 11.87 50.25 23.36
CA ASP A 778 11.52 49.26 24.36
C ASP A 778 10.01 49.27 24.67
N MET A 779 9.56 48.34 25.51
CA MET A 779 8.14 48.22 25.89
C MET A 779 7.60 49.42 26.67
N LEU A 780 8.45 50.32 27.17
CA LEU A 780 8.04 51.56 27.83
C LEU A 780 7.98 52.75 26.85
N GLY A 781 8.21 52.50 25.56
CA GLY A 781 8.23 53.53 24.52
C GLY A 781 9.50 54.38 24.51
N ARG A 782 10.57 53.96 25.20
CA ARG A 782 11.85 54.68 25.18
C ARG A 782 12.66 54.29 23.95
N VAL A 783 13.25 55.27 23.27
CA VAL A 783 14.11 55.03 22.11
C VAL A 783 15.35 54.25 22.53
N VAL A 784 15.55 53.08 21.92
CA VAL A 784 16.70 52.21 22.11
C VAL A 784 17.79 52.55 21.09
N ARG A 785 17.41 52.71 19.81
CA ARG A 785 18.33 53.05 18.71
C ARG A 785 17.58 53.59 17.51
N ILE A 786 18.16 54.60 16.85
CA ILE A 786 17.73 55.03 15.51
C ILE A 786 18.58 54.26 14.50
N LEU A 787 17.93 53.48 13.64
CA LEU A 787 18.60 52.66 12.63
C LEU A 787 18.79 53.40 11.31
N THR A 788 17.84 54.24 10.94
CA THR A 788 17.96 55.19 9.84
C THR A 788 17.15 56.45 10.13
N ASP A 789 17.60 57.58 9.61
CA ASP A 789 16.94 58.90 9.66
C ASP A 789 17.49 59.73 8.49
N ASP A 790 17.13 59.33 7.26
CA ASP A 790 17.70 59.89 6.02
C ASP A 790 16.66 59.93 4.88
N ILE A 791 16.97 60.65 3.81
CA ILE A 791 16.20 60.62 2.56
C ILE A 791 16.56 59.34 1.81
N MET A 792 15.58 58.46 1.63
CA MET A 792 15.77 57.18 0.94
C MET A 792 15.13 57.21 -0.45
N ASP A 793 15.85 56.68 -1.44
CA ASP A 793 15.36 56.54 -2.82
C ASP A 793 14.21 55.52 -2.91
N VAL A 794 13.45 55.59 -4.01
CA VAL A 794 12.36 54.64 -4.30
C VAL A 794 12.93 53.23 -4.47
N GLY A 795 12.34 52.24 -3.78
CA GLY A 795 12.79 50.85 -3.84
C GLY A 795 12.65 50.09 -2.52
N GLU A 796 13.14 48.85 -2.51
CA GLU A 796 13.29 48.08 -1.28
C GLU A 796 14.56 48.44 -0.52
N HIS A 797 14.44 48.58 0.79
CA HIS A 797 15.53 48.87 1.70
C HIS A 797 15.61 47.80 2.79
N SER A 798 16.82 47.50 3.23
CA SER A 798 17.05 46.59 4.36
C SER A 798 18.05 47.20 5.34
N VAL A 799 17.68 47.18 6.62
CA VAL A 799 18.52 47.72 7.69
C VAL A 799 18.70 46.66 8.78
N ARG A 800 19.96 46.36 9.09
CA ARG A 800 20.34 45.36 10.09
C ARG A 800 20.43 45.99 11.48
N TRP A 801 19.85 45.32 12.48
CA TRP A 801 20.08 45.63 13.89
C TRP A 801 20.87 44.51 14.56
N ASP A 802 21.83 44.87 15.42
CA ASP A 802 22.73 43.95 16.13
C ASP A 802 22.45 43.85 17.64
N GLY A 803 21.25 44.23 18.07
CA GLY A 803 20.85 44.12 19.48
C GLY A 803 21.58 45.10 20.41
N LYS A 804 22.10 46.22 19.89
CA LYS A 804 22.74 47.27 20.68
C LYS A 804 21.93 48.56 20.68
N SER A 805 21.98 49.29 21.80
CA SER A 805 21.46 50.64 21.96
C SER A 805 22.31 51.67 21.19
N GLN A 806 21.85 52.92 21.15
CA GLN A 806 22.56 54.05 20.53
C GLN A 806 24.00 54.24 21.06
N ASN A 807 24.26 53.89 22.32
CA ASN A 807 25.59 53.99 22.95
C ASN A 807 26.47 52.74 22.72
N GLY A 808 26.06 51.82 21.84
CA GLY A 808 26.80 50.59 21.55
C GLY A 808 26.70 49.49 22.62
N ILE A 809 25.89 49.71 23.66
CA ILE A 809 25.68 48.73 24.75
C ILE A 809 24.61 47.72 24.32
N ARG A 810 24.88 46.42 24.47
CA ARG A 810 23.90 45.36 24.21
C ARG A 810 22.64 45.55 25.05
N VAL A 811 21.48 45.40 24.43
CA VAL A 811 20.19 45.50 25.10
C VAL A 811 19.81 44.15 25.73
N ALA A 812 18.91 44.17 26.72
CA ALA A 812 18.48 42.94 27.39
C ALA A 812 17.65 42.05 26.45
N SER A 813 17.65 40.73 26.67
CA SER A 813 16.68 39.86 26.02
C SER A 813 15.26 40.28 26.37
N GLY A 814 14.35 40.26 25.42
CA GLY A 814 12.99 40.76 25.62
C GLY A 814 12.33 41.21 24.34
N THR A 815 11.13 41.77 24.50
CA THR A 815 10.36 42.33 23.39
C THR A 815 10.78 43.77 23.13
N TYR A 816 10.95 44.10 21.84
CA TYR A 816 11.16 45.45 21.34
C TYR A 816 10.16 45.75 20.23
N ILE A 817 9.94 47.03 19.95
CA ILE A 817 9.10 47.49 18.85
C ILE A 817 9.99 48.31 17.91
N TYR A 818 9.93 48.06 16.62
CA TYR A 818 10.53 48.96 15.63
C TYR A 818 9.41 49.66 14.87
N LYS A 819 9.60 50.96 14.64
CA LYS A 819 8.63 51.85 14.00
C LYS A 819 9.30 52.54 12.82
N LEU A 820 8.65 52.46 11.67
CA LEU A 820 9.02 53.18 10.46
C LEU A 820 8.10 54.39 10.31
N GLU A 821 8.69 55.57 10.14
CA GLU A 821 7.98 56.83 9.89
C GLU A 821 8.45 57.44 8.56
N ALA A 822 7.50 57.76 7.69
CA ALA A 822 7.67 58.54 6.46
C ALA A 822 6.56 59.58 6.35
N GLU A 823 6.56 60.46 5.33
CA GLU A 823 5.67 61.64 5.25
C GLU A 823 4.19 61.36 5.57
N LYS A 824 3.65 60.25 5.04
CA LYS A 824 2.24 59.82 5.23
C LYS A 824 2.08 58.37 5.70
N PHE A 825 3.18 57.71 6.07
CA PHE A 825 3.17 56.30 6.46
C PHE A 825 3.82 56.13 7.84
N ILE A 826 3.11 55.47 8.73
CA ILE A 826 3.62 55.07 10.04
C ILE A 826 3.17 53.63 10.28
N ASP A 827 4.13 52.71 10.40
CA ASP A 827 3.87 51.32 10.82
C ASP A 827 4.87 50.92 11.92
N ALA A 828 4.44 50.01 12.78
CA ALA A 828 5.26 49.49 13.86
C ALA A 828 5.04 47.98 14.01
N LYS A 829 6.14 47.23 14.19
CA LYS A 829 6.10 45.79 14.41
C LYS A 829 6.91 45.37 15.62
N LYS A 830 6.53 44.24 16.19
CA LYS A 830 7.13 43.66 17.39
C LYS A 830 8.25 42.70 17.00
N MET A 831 9.35 42.74 17.74
CA MET A 831 10.46 41.78 17.63
C MET A 831 10.89 41.26 19.00
N ILE A 832 11.43 40.04 19.04
CA ILE A 832 11.84 39.34 20.25
C ILE A 832 13.34 39.05 20.15
N MET A 833 14.13 39.65 21.05
CA MET A 833 15.56 39.39 21.17
C MET A 833 15.82 38.27 22.17
N LEU A 834 16.53 37.23 21.75
CA LEU A 834 17.02 36.14 22.59
C LEU A 834 18.50 36.36 22.96
N LYS A 835 18.93 35.70 24.03
CA LYS A 835 20.29 35.82 24.57
C LYS A 835 21.31 35.02 23.79
#